data_AF-A0A061G7A2-F1
#
_entry.id   AF-A0A061G7A2-F1
#
_cell.length_a   1.000
_cell.length_b   1.000
_cell.length_c   1.000
_cell.angle_alpha   90.00
_cell.angle_beta   90.00
_cell.angle_gamma   90.00
#
_symmetry.space_group_name_H-M   'P 1'
#
loop_
_entity.id
_entity.type
_entity.pdbx_description
1 polymer ?
#
loop_
_entity_poly.entity_id
_entity_poly.type
_entity_poly.pdbx_seq_one_letter_code
_entity_poly.pdbx_strand_id
1 'polypeptide(L)'
;MALLAFPRSLPLPFPPFYFFSPRPTPRPSFICSLSAGAGRTKSGSAILWFKHDLRLDDHPALVAAAETHRSLLPLYVFDHRILSRYSDEMLELVLFALEDLRNSLKEQGSNLMIRFGSAENVITELVKEVKATDVFVEEEVEYEMRQIVGVVKDTLETSSSLDGNPDIVMWRTPFYDVKNLKDLPASYNDFKKLKLLPTSPLPPVTLPNVETKLDWGPLPTFSDLKEFIKEKPGKGSWSLMKEMPAEAILKEKLSKPSGTNRNSLSVESIERRRLDKSVFVTRKGDVVAGGTNSLLNASAAYLRYLEGTARDDWQEVHERLRNAESRDGASFTSLFGPALCLGIISRRRVHYEAITYERERNAGFLSPFGYSAATVAAAADAVCCMEWFWLLALKSQLSNEGLYSVRIWRWRGHLIQYTVVGNEGPAIFLVHGFGAFLEHYRDNINGMAESGNRVWAITMLGFGKSEKPNVMYTELLWAELLRDFIIEVVGEPVHIVGNSIGGFFVAIVASLWPTLVKSIILINSAGDVIPGFSSQRFSNERGTSGAARLGAQLLLFYLKLNIRNIVKNFYPTKTKRADDWLINEMLRASYDPGVLVVLESIFSLDLSIPLNFLLQGYEEKVLIVQGMKDPLSDSKAKLAMLKEHCAGLVIRELDAGHCPHDEQPEKVNSIICEWIVAVERKLTAESHL
;
A
#
# COMPACT_ATOMS: atom_id res chain seq x y z
N MET A 1 19.01 24.43 57.43
CA MET A 1 20.44 24.38 57.82
C MET A 1 21.05 23.07 57.34
N ALA A 2 22.15 23.16 56.57
CA ALA A 2 23.27 22.21 56.38
C ALA A 2 22.96 20.74 55.95
N LEU A 3 23.73 20.05 55.10
CA LEU A 3 24.70 20.29 54.02
C LEU A 3 25.25 18.87 53.68
N LEU A 4 25.42 18.58 52.39
CA LEU A 4 26.47 17.75 51.75
C LEU A 4 26.68 16.26 52.17
N ALA A 5 26.65 15.37 51.18
CA ALA A 5 27.88 14.81 50.59
C ALA A 5 27.58 13.87 49.39
N PHE A 6 28.13 14.22 48.23
CA PHE A 6 28.39 13.31 47.11
C PHE A 6 29.68 12.51 47.35
N PRO A 7 29.86 11.36 46.67
CA PRO A 7 31.16 10.99 46.15
C PRO A 7 31.19 10.99 44.62
N ARG A 8 32.28 11.58 44.13
CA ARG A 8 32.73 11.70 42.74
C ARG A 8 33.27 10.37 42.19
N SER A 9 32.82 10.06 40.97
CA SER A 9 33.56 9.58 39.78
C SER A 9 34.87 8.78 39.92
N LEU A 10 35.00 7.70 39.14
CA LEU A 10 36.18 7.41 38.29
C LEU A 10 35.73 6.75 36.96
N PRO A 11 36.52 6.92 35.87
CA PRO A 11 36.09 6.82 34.47
C PRO A 11 36.50 5.50 33.81
N LEU A 12 36.08 5.25 32.56
CA LEU A 12 36.84 4.65 31.45
C LEU A 12 35.97 4.64 30.17
N PRO A 13 36.58 4.52 28.96
CA PRO A 13 36.18 5.26 27.77
C PRO A 13 35.44 4.38 26.76
N PHE A 14 34.50 4.96 26.03
CA PHE A 14 34.05 4.41 24.75
C PHE A 14 34.42 5.38 23.64
N PRO A 15 35.02 4.92 22.53
CA PRO A 15 35.39 5.78 21.42
C PRO A 15 34.13 6.24 20.67
N PRO A 16 34.17 7.39 19.99
CA PRO A 16 33.07 7.81 19.14
C PRO A 16 33.07 6.95 17.87
N PHE A 17 32.07 6.09 17.72
CA PHE A 17 31.77 5.50 16.42
C PHE A 17 31.19 6.60 15.53
N TYR A 18 32.00 7.01 14.55
CA TYR A 18 31.57 7.88 13.45
C TYR A 18 30.60 7.10 12.55
N PHE A 19 29.31 7.16 12.85
CA PHE A 19 28.29 6.89 11.84
C PHE A 19 28.17 8.14 10.96
N PHE A 20 28.69 8.06 9.72
CA PHE A 20 28.28 8.96 8.65
C PHE A 20 26.82 8.62 8.30
N SER A 21 25.89 9.22 9.03
CA SER A 21 24.50 9.37 8.59
C SER A 21 24.40 10.68 7.80
N PRO A 22 23.72 10.74 6.64
CA PRO A 22 23.47 12.01 5.96
C PRO A 22 22.74 12.94 6.94
N ARG A 23 23.31 14.12 7.20
CA ARG A 23 22.72 15.13 8.09
C ARG A 23 21.32 15.49 7.60
N PRO A 24 20.25 15.35 8.42
CA PRO A 24 18.95 15.88 8.07
C PRO A 24 18.95 17.40 8.22
N THR A 25 18.68 18.11 7.13
CA THR A 25 18.37 19.53 7.17
C THR A 25 17.00 19.73 7.85
N PRO A 26 16.83 20.76 8.71
CA PRO A 26 15.55 21.04 9.33
C PRO A 26 14.54 21.47 8.26
N ARG A 27 13.40 20.76 8.18
CA ARG A 27 12.31 21.05 7.23
C ARG A 27 11.39 22.15 7.79
N PRO A 28 11.25 23.31 7.15
CA PRO A 28 10.04 24.11 7.30
C PRO A 28 8.98 23.53 6.36
N SER A 29 8.02 22.78 6.91
CA SER A 29 6.80 22.45 6.18
C SER A 29 5.89 23.67 6.20
N PHE A 30 5.92 24.49 5.14
CA PHE A 30 4.87 25.47 4.93
C PHE A 30 3.62 24.72 4.47
N ILE A 31 2.68 24.53 5.38
CA ILE A 31 1.29 24.30 5.00
C ILE A 31 0.88 25.59 4.30
N CYS A 32 0.44 25.50 3.05
CA CYS A 32 -0.21 26.62 2.38
C CYS A 32 -1.56 26.84 3.08
N SER A 33 -1.53 27.43 4.27
CA SER A 33 -2.71 28.02 4.87
C SER A 33 -3.05 29.19 3.99
N LEU A 34 -4.21 29.13 3.33
CA LEU A 34 -4.85 30.29 2.71
C LEU A 34 -5.17 31.32 3.81
N SER A 35 -4.14 32.01 4.32
CA SER A 35 -4.36 33.30 4.94
C SER A 35 -4.58 34.25 3.78
N ALA A 36 -5.81 34.76 3.67
CA ALA A 36 -6.17 35.87 2.80
C ALA A 36 -5.35 37.11 3.19
N GLY A 37 -4.09 37.12 2.79
CA GLY A 37 -3.18 38.25 2.88
C GLY A 37 -2.81 38.61 1.46
N ALA A 38 -3.13 39.84 1.05
CA ALA A 38 -2.80 40.38 -0.25
C ALA A 38 -1.30 40.19 -0.56
N GLY A 39 -0.97 39.13 -1.29
CA GLY A 39 0.39 38.77 -1.68
C GLY A 39 0.74 39.43 -3.00
N ARG A 40 1.87 40.16 -3.03
CA ARG A 40 2.46 40.70 -4.26
C ARG A 40 2.60 39.59 -5.31
N THR A 41 2.11 39.83 -6.52
CA THR A 41 2.40 38.99 -7.69
C THR A 41 3.92 38.87 -7.85
N LYS A 42 4.46 37.65 -7.76
CA LYS A 42 5.84 37.39 -8.20
C LYS A 42 5.84 37.52 -9.72
N SER A 43 6.78 38.30 -10.27
CA SER A 43 6.89 38.50 -11.72
C SER A 43 7.46 37.30 -12.48
N GLY A 44 7.67 36.16 -11.81
CA GLY A 44 8.33 34.96 -12.35
C GLY A 44 7.36 33.95 -12.96
N SER A 45 7.94 32.97 -13.66
CA SER A 45 7.24 31.77 -14.13
C SER A 45 7.25 30.70 -13.04
N ALA A 46 6.26 29.82 -13.02
CA ALA A 46 6.25 28.62 -12.18
C ALA A 46 6.05 27.35 -13.01
N ILE A 47 6.56 26.23 -12.53
CA ILE A 47 6.25 24.91 -13.07
C ILE A 47 5.30 24.21 -12.11
N LEU A 48 4.21 23.65 -12.61
CA LEU A 48 3.37 22.73 -11.84
C LEU A 48 3.62 21.30 -12.32
N TRP A 49 4.26 20.50 -11.49
CA TRP A 49 4.60 19.12 -11.81
C TRP A 49 3.53 18.14 -11.31
N PHE A 50 2.73 17.66 -12.26
CA PHE A 50 1.71 16.64 -12.07
C PHE A 50 2.32 15.24 -11.94
N LYS A 51 1.77 14.44 -11.01
CA LYS A 51 2.11 13.03 -10.76
C LYS A 51 0.84 12.20 -10.53
N HIS A 52 0.28 12.25 -9.32
CA HIS A 52 -0.92 11.52 -8.88
C HIS A 52 -2.07 12.49 -8.56
N ASP A 53 -2.07 13.64 -9.23
CA ASP A 53 -2.97 14.78 -9.06
C ASP A 53 -3.53 15.25 -10.43
N LEU A 54 -3.81 14.31 -11.34
CA LEU A 54 -4.13 14.54 -12.76
C LEU A 54 -5.51 15.20 -13.01
N ARG A 55 -5.73 16.39 -12.46
CA ARG A 55 -7.00 17.14 -12.54
C ARG A 55 -6.78 18.65 -12.45
N LEU A 56 -7.76 19.40 -12.93
CA LEU A 56 -7.84 20.86 -12.69
C LEU A 56 -8.78 21.21 -11.53
N ASP A 57 -9.81 20.39 -11.31
CA ASP A 57 -10.76 20.54 -10.20
C ASP A 57 -10.06 20.36 -8.85
N ASP A 58 -10.48 21.13 -7.86
CA ASP A 58 -10.07 20.93 -6.47
C ASP A 58 -8.54 20.82 -6.26
N HIS A 59 -7.79 21.71 -6.92
CA HIS A 59 -6.33 21.65 -7.02
C HIS A 59 -5.64 22.87 -6.39
N PRO A 60 -5.35 22.84 -5.07
CA PRO A 60 -4.72 23.94 -4.33
C PRO A 60 -3.48 24.56 -4.96
N ALA A 61 -2.58 23.78 -5.55
CA ALA A 61 -1.40 24.36 -6.21
C ALA A 61 -1.72 25.11 -7.52
N LEU A 62 -2.80 24.76 -8.22
CA LEU A 62 -3.23 25.52 -9.39
C LEU A 62 -3.74 26.88 -8.95
N VAL A 63 -4.54 26.92 -7.88
CA VAL A 63 -5.03 28.17 -7.27
C VAL A 63 -3.86 29.03 -6.81
N ALA A 64 -2.95 28.48 -6.00
CA ALA A 64 -1.81 29.22 -5.46
C ALA A 64 -0.87 29.73 -6.56
N ALA A 65 -0.55 28.91 -7.56
CA ALA A 65 0.34 29.30 -8.65
C ALA A 65 -0.31 30.35 -9.58
N ALA A 66 -1.60 30.22 -9.88
CA ALA A 66 -2.33 31.21 -10.70
C ALA A 66 -2.47 32.57 -10.00
N GLU A 67 -2.57 32.60 -8.67
CA GLU A 67 -2.63 33.85 -7.89
C GLU A 67 -1.26 34.54 -7.76
N THR A 68 -0.17 33.76 -7.70
CA THR A 68 1.15 34.28 -7.34
C THR A 68 2.10 34.48 -8.52
N HIS A 69 1.90 33.81 -9.65
CA HIS A 69 2.81 33.85 -10.81
C HIS A 69 2.11 34.36 -12.07
N ARG A 70 2.87 35.07 -12.92
CA ARG A 70 2.37 35.59 -14.20
C ARG A 70 2.27 34.51 -15.28
N SER A 71 3.07 33.45 -15.18
CA SER A 71 3.06 32.34 -16.13
C SER A 71 3.19 31.02 -15.39
N LEU A 72 2.41 30.02 -15.81
CA LEU A 72 2.40 28.69 -15.22
C LEU A 72 2.62 27.66 -16.33
N LEU A 73 3.58 26.76 -16.12
CA LEU A 73 3.84 25.61 -17.00
C LEU A 73 3.34 24.32 -16.35
N PRO A 74 2.16 23.79 -16.73
CA PRO A 74 1.74 22.44 -16.40
C PRO A 74 2.70 21.41 -17.02
N LEU A 75 3.25 20.51 -16.21
CA LEU A 75 4.23 19.51 -16.62
C LEU A 75 3.84 18.12 -16.11
N TYR A 76 3.90 17.13 -17.00
CA TYR A 76 3.94 15.72 -16.63
C TYR A 76 5.20 15.06 -17.22
N VAL A 77 5.92 14.32 -16.38
CA VAL A 77 7.16 13.63 -16.76
C VAL A 77 6.94 12.12 -16.71
N PHE A 78 7.10 11.47 -17.86
CA PHE A 78 7.17 10.02 -17.96
C PHE A 78 8.54 9.54 -17.45
N ASP A 79 8.60 9.30 -16.14
CA ASP A 79 9.77 8.74 -15.45
C ASP A 79 9.68 7.22 -15.37
N HIS A 80 10.71 6.53 -15.86
CA HIS A 80 10.76 5.07 -15.88
C HIS A 80 10.56 4.45 -14.50
N ARG A 81 11.07 5.08 -13.43
CA ARG A 81 10.95 4.60 -12.04
C ARG A 81 9.50 4.60 -11.55
N ILE A 82 8.67 5.50 -12.08
CA ILE A 82 7.25 5.58 -11.78
C ILE A 82 6.49 4.56 -12.63
N LEU A 83 6.72 4.59 -13.96
CA LEU A 83 5.97 3.77 -14.91
C LEU A 83 6.22 2.27 -14.75
N SER A 84 7.43 1.85 -14.35
CA SER A 84 7.75 0.44 -14.13
C SER A 84 6.90 -0.22 -13.04
N ARG A 85 6.20 0.57 -12.24
CA ARG A 85 5.31 0.12 -11.16
C ARG A 85 3.86 -0.02 -11.60
N TYR A 86 3.49 0.55 -12.75
CA TYR A 86 2.13 0.51 -13.26
C TYR A 86 1.85 -0.80 -13.99
N SER A 87 0.65 -1.34 -13.78
CA SER A 87 0.11 -2.38 -14.64
C SER A 87 -0.22 -1.80 -16.02
N ASP A 88 -0.40 -2.67 -17.01
CA ASP A 88 -0.83 -2.25 -18.35
C ASP A 88 -2.13 -1.43 -18.31
N GLU A 89 -3.07 -1.80 -17.45
CA GLU A 89 -4.31 -1.06 -17.22
C GLU A 89 -4.09 0.33 -16.62
N MET A 90 -3.17 0.47 -15.66
CA MET A 90 -2.81 1.77 -15.09
C MET A 90 -2.11 2.65 -16.13
N LEU A 91 -1.28 2.07 -17.00
CA LEU A 91 -0.65 2.81 -18.11
C LEU A 91 -1.71 3.33 -19.10
N GLU A 92 -2.70 2.51 -19.46
CA GLU A 92 -3.83 2.96 -20.29
C GLU A 92 -4.61 4.09 -19.60
N LEU A 93 -4.89 3.95 -18.30
CA LEU A 93 -5.63 4.94 -17.54
C LEU A 93 -4.90 6.29 -17.47
N VAL A 94 -3.57 6.28 -17.28
CA VAL A 94 -2.74 7.49 -17.31
C VAL A 94 -2.81 8.19 -18.66
N LEU A 95 -2.77 7.44 -19.78
CA LEU A 95 -2.88 8.03 -21.11
C LEU A 95 -4.20 8.77 -21.31
N PHE A 96 -5.33 8.13 -20.94
CA PHE A 96 -6.65 8.76 -21.03
C PHE A 96 -6.76 9.99 -20.12
N ALA A 97 -6.18 9.92 -18.91
CA ALA A 97 -6.18 11.03 -17.97
C ALA A 97 -5.37 12.23 -18.48
N LEU A 98 -4.19 11.98 -19.06
CA LEU A 98 -3.31 13.04 -19.59
C LEU A 98 -3.87 13.67 -20.86
N GLU A 99 -4.54 12.89 -21.70
CA GLU A 99 -5.26 13.42 -22.88
C GLU A 99 -6.35 14.40 -22.45
N ASP A 100 -7.20 13.99 -21.50
CA ASP A 100 -8.27 14.84 -20.96
C ASP A 100 -7.72 16.08 -20.23
N LEU A 101 -6.70 15.91 -19.39
CA LEU A 101 -6.05 17.01 -18.67
C LEU A 101 -5.45 18.03 -19.66
N ARG A 102 -4.78 17.56 -20.72
CA ARG A 102 -4.22 18.41 -21.77
C ARG A 102 -5.32 19.19 -22.50
N ASN A 103 -6.43 18.54 -22.85
CA ASN A 103 -7.55 19.20 -23.51
C ASN A 103 -8.22 20.22 -22.59
N SER A 104 -8.45 19.88 -21.32
CA SER A 104 -9.00 20.79 -20.32
C SER A 104 -8.11 22.02 -20.09
N LEU A 105 -6.78 21.86 -20.12
CA LEU A 105 -5.83 22.98 -20.04
C LEU A 105 -5.89 23.87 -21.28
N LYS A 106 -6.04 23.29 -22.49
CA LYS A 106 -6.18 24.04 -23.75
C LYS A 106 -7.46 24.88 -23.80
N GLU A 107 -8.57 24.35 -23.29
CA GLU A 107 -9.83 25.10 -23.17
C GLU A 107 -9.69 26.35 -22.29
N GLN A 108 -8.75 26.35 -21.35
CA GLN A 108 -8.42 27.48 -20.47
C GLN A 108 -7.28 28.36 -21.00
N GLY A 109 -6.84 28.18 -22.25
CA GLY A 109 -5.75 28.97 -22.85
C GLY A 109 -4.33 28.56 -22.41
N SER A 110 -4.19 27.43 -21.72
CA SER A 110 -2.91 26.81 -21.35
C SER A 110 -2.65 25.54 -22.17
N ASN A 111 -1.74 24.68 -21.75
CA ASN A 111 -1.50 23.36 -22.33
C ASN A 111 -0.71 22.48 -21.33
N LEU A 112 -0.62 21.17 -21.57
CA LEU A 112 0.16 20.24 -20.76
C LEU A 112 1.49 19.91 -21.43
N MET A 113 2.60 20.26 -20.79
CA MET A 113 3.94 19.86 -21.20
C MET A 113 4.17 18.39 -20.90
N ILE A 114 4.58 17.61 -21.92
CA ILE A 114 4.89 16.19 -21.80
C ILE A 114 6.37 15.96 -22.13
N ARG A 115 7.06 15.25 -21.24
CA ARG A 115 8.49 14.90 -21.38
C ARG A 115 8.75 13.47 -20.93
N PHE A 116 9.79 12.86 -21.49
CA PHE A 116 10.33 11.57 -21.11
C PHE A 116 11.70 11.76 -20.48
N GLY A 117 12.00 10.99 -19.43
CA GLY A 117 13.30 11.02 -18.78
C GLY A 117 13.20 10.97 -17.26
N SER A 118 14.34 11.14 -16.58
CA SER A 118 14.34 11.31 -15.14
C SER A 118 13.81 12.70 -14.76
N ALA A 119 12.91 12.75 -13.79
CA ALA A 119 12.26 13.99 -13.35
C ALA A 119 13.27 15.11 -13.04
N GLU A 120 14.38 14.79 -12.37
CA GLU A 120 15.42 15.74 -12.01
C GLU A 120 16.09 16.42 -13.21
N ASN A 121 16.31 15.69 -14.30
CA ASN A 121 16.95 16.24 -15.49
C ASN A 121 15.97 17.12 -16.27
N VAL A 122 14.76 16.58 -16.52
CA VAL A 122 13.71 17.27 -17.25
C VAL A 122 13.32 18.58 -16.56
N ILE A 123 13.10 18.55 -15.25
CA ILE A 123 12.70 19.75 -14.49
C ILE A 123 13.84 20.76 -14.46
N THR A 124 15.10 20.32 -14.27
CA THR A 124 16.26 21.24 -14.30
C THR A 124 16.41 21.95 -15.63
N GLU A 125 16.18 21.26 -16.76
CA GLU A 125 16.20 21.86 -18.09
C GLU A 125 15.06 22.87 -18.27
N LEU A 126 13.84 22.50 -17.89
CA LEU A 126 12.67 23.37 -18.03
C LEU A 126 12.74 24.60 -17.13
N VAL A 127 13.27 24.49 -15.91
CA VAL A 127 13.51 25.63 -15.02
C VAL A 127 14.39 26.67 -15.72
N LYS A 128 15.44 26.25 -16.43
CA LYS A 128 16.30 27.15 -17.21
C LYS A 128 15.56 27.77 -18.38
N GLU A 129 14.83 26.95 -19.14
CA GLU A 129 14.13 27.35 -20.35
C GLU A 129 13.07 28.43 -20.06
N VAL A 130 12.24 28.23 -19.04
CA VAL A 130 11.13 29.14 -18.71
C VAL A 130 11.46 30.13 -17.60
N LYS A 131 12.69 30.09 -17.07
CA LYS A 131 13.16 30.89 -15.93
C LYS A 131 12.21 30.79 -14.73
N ALA A 132 11.87 29.55 -14.37
CA ALA A 132 10.94 29.29 -13.28
C ALA A 132 11.54 29.66 -11.92
N THR A 133 10.78 30.39 -11.10
CA THR A 133 11.19 30.74 -9.73
C THR A 133 10.69 29.73 -8.70
N ASP A 134 9.62 29.00 -9.03
CA ASP A 134 8.98 28.05 -8.13
C ASP A 134 8.55 26.80 -8.91
N VAL A 135 8.73 25.63 -8.29
CA VAL A 135 8.23 24.33 -8.78
C VAL A 135 7.22 23.79 -7.79
N PHE A 136 5.95 23.77 -8.17
CA PHE A 136 4.86 23.23 -7.38
C PHE A 136 4.75 21.72 -7.57
N VAL A 137 4.65 20.98 -6.47
CA VAL A 137 4.59 19.51 -6.48
C VAL A 137 3.74 18.98 -5.33
N GLU A 138 2.86 18.00 -5.59
CA GLU A 138 2.09 17.36 -4.52
C GLU A 138 3.00 16.60 -3.56
N GLU A 139 2.76 16.73 -2.25
CA GLU A 139 3.48 15.98 -1.22
C GLU A 139 3.09 14.50 -1.22
N GLU A 140 4.11 13.65 -1.30
CA GLU A 140 3.98 12.22 -1.46
C GLU A 140 4.22 11.48 -0.15
N VAL A 141 3.54 10.35 0.05
CA VAL A 141 3.76 9.45 1.20
C VAL A 141 4.55 8.20 0.82
N GLU A 142 4.49 7.80 -0.46
CA GLU A 142 5.20 6.63 -0.97
C GLU A 142 6.72 6.84 -0.96
N TYR A 143 7.45 5.83 -0.53
CA TYR A 143 8.89 5.93 -0.34
C TYR A 143 9.62 6.31 -1.64
N GLU A 144 9.38 5.59 -2.74
CA GLU A 144 10.02 5.84 -4.04
C GLU A 144 9.68 7.23 -4.59
N MET A 145 8.41 7.64 -4.52
CA MET A 145 7.99 8.96 -5.00
C MET A 145 8.68 10.08 -4.23
N ARG A 146 8.81 9.92 -2.91
CA ARG A 146 9.54 10.88 -2.07
C ARG A 146 11.03 10.91 -2.36
N GLN A 147 11.63 9.76 -2.71
CA GLN A 147 13.03 9.74 -3.17
C GLN A 147 13.19 10.53 -4.46
N ILE A 148 12.30 10.32 -5.45
CA ILE A 148 12.33 11.07 -6.72
C ILE A 148 12.20 12.58 -6.47
N VAL A 149 11.22 13.00 -5.67
CA VAL A 149 11.03 14.43 -5.32
C VAL A 149 12.24 14.97 -4.56
N GLY A 150 12.85 14.18 -3.68
CA GLY A 150 14.09 14.53 -2.98
C GLY A 150 15.26 14.75 -3.93
N VAL A 151 15.46 13.86 -4.91
CA VAL A 151 16.51 13.99 -5.92
C VAL A 151 16.29 15.24 -6.79
N VAL A 152 15.06 15.53 -7.19
CA VAL A 152 14.72 16.78 -7.90
C VAL A 152 15.11 17.98 -7.06
N LYS A 153 14.76 17.98 -5.77
CA LYS A 153 15.11 19.06 -4.83
C LYS A 153 16.61 19.26 -4.73
N ASP A 154 17.35 18.21 -4.42
CA ASP A 154 18.81 18.28 -4.23
C ASP A 154 19.50 18.72 -5.52
N THR A 155 19.00 18.29 -6.69
CA THR A 155 19.53 18.69 -8.01
C THR A 155 19.31 20.18 -8.28
N LEU A 156 18.12 20.71 -7.99
CA LEU A 156 17.82 22.13 -8.17
C LEU A 156 18.61 23.03 -7.20
N GLU A 157 18.83 22.58 -5.96
CA GLU A 157 19.62 23.32 -4.96
C GLU A 157 21.13 23.37 -5.28
N THR A 158 21.66 22.32 -5.93
CA THR A 158 23.10 22.18 -6.21
C THR A 158 23.52 22.65 -7.61
N SER A 159 22.57 22.90 -8.51
CA SER A 159 22.86 23.29 -9.89
C SER A 159 23.32 24.75 -9.99
N SER A 160 24.64 24.95 -10.06
CA SER A 160 25.30 26.25 -10.26
C SER A 160 24.96 26.97 -11.58
N SER A 161 24.24 26.30 -12.47
CA SER A 161 23.90 26.77 -13.83
C SER A 161 22.52 27.43 -13.93
N LEU A 162 21.83 27.62 -12.80
CA LEU A 162 20.54 28.28 -12.73
C LEU A 162 20.73 29.76 -12.34
N ASP A 163 20.00 30.66 -12.99
CA ASP A 163 19.90 32.08 -12.61
C ASP A 163 19.02 32.20 -11.34
N GLY A 164 19.55 31.75 -10.21
CA GLY A 164 18.85 31.61 -8.93
C GLY A 164 18.38 30.19 -8.63
N ASN A 165 18.19 29.87 -7.35
CA ASN A 165 17.70 28.56 -6.93
C ASN A 165 16.16 28.59 -6.89
N PRO A 166 15.45 27.81 -7.74
CA PRO A 166 14.01 27.75 -7.69
C PRO A 166 13.54 27.08 -6.38
N ASP A 167 12.47 27.62 -5.80
CA ASP A 167 11.87 27.04 -4.61
C ASP A 167 10.98 25.85 -4.97
N ILE A 168 11.13 24.70 -4.29
CA ILE A 168 10.15 23.62 -4.37
C ILE A 168 9.01 23.89 -3.39
N VAL A 169 7.82 24.12 -3.93
CA VAL A 169 6.60 24.38 -3.16
C VAL A 169 5.78 23.09 -3.09
N MET A 170 5.84 22.42 -1.94
CA MET A 170 5.04 21.24 -1.67
C MET A 170 3.60 21.61 -1.29
N TRP A 171 2.62 20.90 -1.84
CA TRP A 171 1.20 21.16 -1.58
C TRP A 171 0.43 19.86 -1.26
N ARG A 172 -0.79 20.01 -0.73
CA ARG A 172 -1.71 18.90 -0.40
C ARG A 172 -3.15 19.29 -0.73
N THR A 173 -4.03 18.32 -1.00
CA THR A 173 -5.49 18.52 -0.94
C THR A 173 -5.99 18.19 0.47
N PRO A 174 -6.11 19.16 1.40
CA PRO A 174 -6.57 18.86 2.75
C PRO A 174 -8.04 18.41 2.70
N PHE A 175 -8.30 17.15 3.04
CA PHE A 175 -9.67 16.69 3.21
C PHE A 175 -10.26 17.28 4.51
N TYR A 176 -9.46 17.30 5.58
CA TYR A 176 -9.76 17.91 6.87
C TYR A 176 -8.85 19.11 7.14
N ASP A 177 -9.32 20.10 7.90
CA ASP A 177 -8.51 21.23 8.36
C ASP A 177 -7.55 20.81 9.48
N VAL A 178 -6.49 20.10 9.11
CA VAL A 178 -5.41 19.68 10.02
C VAL A 178 -4.29 20.71 9.97
N LYS A 179 -4.30 21.63 10.93
CA LYS A 179 -3.29 22.70 11.04
C LYS A 179 -1.87 22.21 11.31
N ASN A 180 -1.73 21.10 12.03
CA ASN A 180 -0.43 20.54 12.39
C ASN A 180 -0.51 19.01 12.49
N LEU A 181 0.30 18.32 11.70
CA LEU A 181 0.34 16.85 11.66
C LEU A 181 0.85 16.23 12.96
N LYS A 182 1.63 16.98 13.77
CA LYS A 182 2.07 16.51 15.09
C LYS A 182 0.89 16.31 16.03
N ASP A 183 -0.14 17.14 15.89
CA ASP A 183 -1.35 17.12 16.72
C ASP A 183 -2.37 16.09 16.26
N LEU A 184 -2.14 15.45 15.10
CA LEU A 184 -3.00 14.36 14.63
C LEU A 184 -3.00 13.20 15.64
N PRO A 185 -4.14 12.74 16.15
CA PRO A 185 -4.17 11.63 17.08
C PRO A 185 -3.60 10.35 16.47
N ALA A 186 -3.01 9.49 17.30
CA ALA A 186 -2.51 8.20 16.83
C ALA A 186 -3.65 7.24 16.45
N SER A 187 -4.80 7.31 17.13
CA SER A 187 -5.95 6.44 16.88
C SER A 187 -7.05 7.13 16.07
N TYR A 188 -7.74 6.35 15.23
CA TYR A 188 -8.87 6.87 14.46
C TYR A 188 -10.04 7.29 15.36
N ASN A 189 -10.24 6.59 16.47
CA ASN A 189 -11.30 6.94 17.43
C ASN A 189 -11.07 8.33 18.01
N ASP A 190 -9.83 8.65 18.40
CA ASP A 190 -9.49 9.98 18.91
C ASP A 190 -9.55 11.04 17.80
N PHE A 191 -9.16 10.69 16.58
CA PHE A 191 -9.37 11.55 15.41
C PHE A 191 -10.86 11.88 15.21
N LYS A 192 -11.76 10.90 15.31
CA LYS A 192 -13.22 11.13 15.23
C LYS A 192 -13.76 11.99 16.36
N LYS A 193 -13.17 11.95 17.56
CA LYS A 193 -13.54 12.82 18.69
C LYS A 193 -13.21 14.30 18.43
N LEU A 194 -12.26 14.61 17.54
CA LEU A 194 -11.98 15.98 17.13
C LEU A 194 -13.14 16.61 16.33
N LYS A 195 -14.03 15.79 15.74
CA LYS A 195 -15.19 16.23 14.94
C LYS A 195 -14.81 17.21 13.83
N LEU A 196 -13.63 17.01 13.21
CA LEU A 196 -13.19 17.80 12.08
C LEU A 196 -14.17 17.61 10.92
N LEU A 197 -14.70 18.72 10.40
CA LEU A 197 -15.56 18.69 9.23
C LEU A 197 -14.69 18.60 7.97
N PRO A 198 -15.07 17.76 6.98
CA PRO A 198 -14.47 17.80 5.66
C PRO A 198 -14.59 19.21 5.08
N THR A 199 -13.51 19.68 4.45
CA THR A 199 -13.51 20.97 3.77
C THR A 199 -14.29 20.88 2.45
N SER A 200 -14.81 22.01 1.97
CA SER A 200 -15.45 22.06 0.65
C SER A 200 -14.41 22.01 -0.48
N PRO A 201 -14.73 21.41 -1.63
CA PRO A 201 -13.90 21.52 -2.83
C PRO A 201 -13.62 22.98 -3.21
N LEU A 202 -12.43 23.25 -3.75
CA LEU A 202 -12.06 24.58 -4.21
C LEU A 202 -12.81 24.96 -5.50
N PRO A 203 -13.13 26.25 -5.70
CA PRO A 203 -13.73 26.71 -6.95
C PRO A 203 -12.73 26.60 -8.12
N PRO A 204 -13.23 26.50 -9.37
CA PRO A 204 -12.38 26.54 -10.56
C PRO A 204 -11.55 27.83 -10.63
N VAL A 205 -10.31 27.72 -11.09
CA VAL A 205 -9.40 28.85 -11.27
C VAL A 205 -9.21 29.18 -12.76
N THR A 206 -9.04 30.45 -13.09
CA THR A 206 -8.63 30.86 -14.43
C THR A 206 -7.10 30.87 -14.49
N LEU A 207 -6.53 30.16 -15.47
CA LEU A 207 -5.09 30.02 -15.57
C LEU A 207 -4.46 31.25 -16.25
N PRO A 208 -3.24 31.64 -15.83
CA PRO A 208 -2.49 32.66 -16.55
C PRO A 208 -2.08 32.13 -17.93
N ASN A 209 -2.09 33.01 -18.94
CA ASN A 209 -1.64 32.66 -20.29
C ASN A 209 -0.14 32.32 -20.32
N VAL A 210 0.23 31.35 -21.15
CA VAL A 210 1.64 31.05 -21.43
C VAL A 210 2.09 31.88 -22.63
N GLU A 211 2.90 32.90 -22.39
CA GLU A 211 3.31 33.88 -23.42
C GLU A 211 4.35 33.33 -24.42
N THR A 212 4.98 32.19 -24.14
CA THR A 212 6.10 31.62 -24.92
C THR A 212 5.69 30.49 -25.87
N LYS A 213 6.23 30.51 -27.11
CA LYS A 213 6.19 29.36 -28.03
C LYS A 213 7.11 28.26 -27.51
N LEU A 214 6.55 27.30 -26.77
CA LEU A 214 7.25 26.13 -26.25
C LEU A 214 6.89 24.88 -27.07
N ASP A 215 7.81 23.91 -27.14
CA ASP A 215 7.49 22.56 -27.62
C ASP A 215 6.79 21.77 -26.51
N TRP A 216 5.47 21.61 -26.62
CA TRP A 216 4.65 20.93 -25.62
C TRP A 216 4.85 19.41 -25.54
N GLY A 217 5.55 18.81 -26.51
CA GLY A 217 5.71 17.36 -26.64
C GLY A 217 4.42 16.62 -27.06
N PRO A 218 4.50 15.53 -27.84
CA PRO A 218 3.32 14.74 -28.20
C PRO A 218 2.77 13.95 -27.01
N LEU A 219 1.48 13.58 -27.06
CA LEU A 219 0.96 12.53 -26.17
C LEU A 219 1.49 11.19 -26.68
N PRO A 220 2.10 10.37 -25.82
CA PRO A 220 2.61 9.07 -26.26
C PRO A 220 1.49 8.06 -26.45
N THR A 221 1.77 7.05 -27.26
CA THR A 221 0.92 5.86 -27.35
C THR A 221 1.27 4.85 -26.26
N PHE A 222 0.38 3.87 -26.02
CA PHE A 222 0.68 2.74 -25.14
C PHE A 222 1.94 1.97 -25.58
N SER A 223 2.19 1.88 -26.89
CA SER A 223 3.39 1.23 -27.42
C SER A 223 4.65 1.99 -27.03
N ASP A 224 4.63 3.32 -27.14
CA ASP A 224 5.77 4.20 -26.80
C ASP A 224 6.13 4.05 -25.32
N LEU A 225 5.12 3.97 -24.44
CA LEU A 225 5.35 3.73 -23.00
C LEU A 225 5.98 2.35 -22.75
N LYS A 226 5.50 1.30 -23.42
CA LYS A 226 6.05 -0.05 -23.25
C LYS A 226 7.47 -0.16 -23.80
N GLU A 227 7.78 0.54 -24.87
CA GLU A 227 9.14 0.62 -25.42
C GLU A 227 10.08 1.33 -24.43
N PHE A 228 9.68 2.50 -23.92
CA PHE A 228 10.43 3.25 -22.91
C PHE A 228 10.65 2.46 -21.59
N ILE A 229 9.70 1.60 -21.21
CA ILE A 229 9.86 0.69 -20.06
C ILE A 229 10.82 -0.47 -20.39
N LYS A 230 10.90 -0.93 -21.63
CA LYS A 230 11.79 -2.05 -22.03
C LYS A 230 13.25 -1.64 -22.21
N GLU A 231 13.51 -0.40 -22.61
CA GLU A 231 14.86 0.08 -22.94
C GLU A 231 15.87 0.06 -21.77
N LYS A 232 15.44 -0.19 -20.52
CA LYS A 232 16.34 -0.48 -19.39
C LYS A 232 16.22 -1.94 -18.93
N PRO A 233 17.27 -2.78 -19.10
CA PRO A 233 17.23 -4.19 -18.73
C PRO A 233 17.34 -4.35 -17.21
N GLY A 234 16.52 -5.21 -16.61
CA GLY A 234 16.72 -5.59 -15.20
C GLY A 234 15.73 -6.58 -14.55
N LYS A 235 14.49 -6.76 -15.03
CA LYS A 235 13.49 -7.59 -14.32
C LYS A 235 12.58 -8.45 -15.21
N GLY A 236 13.04 -8.86 -16.40
CA GLY A 236 12.18 -9.48 -17.43
C GLY A 236 11.54 -10.83 -17.09
N SER A 237 12.08 -11.61 -16.15
CA SER A 237 11.53 -12.94 -15.81
C SER A 237 10.43 -12.89 -14.73
N TRP A 238 10.47 -11.92 -13.81
CA TRP A 238 9.56 -11.86 -12.66
C TRP A 238 8.27 -11.08 -12.94
N SER A 239 8.28 -10.21 -13.95
CA SER A 239 7.08 -9.47 -14.37
C SER A 239 5.94 -10.39 -14.82
N LEU A 240 6.25 -11.52 -15.47
CA LEU A 240 5.26 -12.52 -15.90
C LEU A 240 4.58 -13.23 -14.72
N MET A 241 5.28 -13.41 -13.59
CA MET A 241 4.72 -14.07 -12.40
C MET A 241 3.59 -13.28 -11.75
N LYS A 242 3.52 -11.96 -12.03
CA LYS A 242 2.46 -11.08 -11.51
C LYS A 242 1.16 -11.18 -12.29
N GLU A 243 1.21 -11.60 -13.55
CA GLU A 243 0.07 -11.60 -14.46
C GLU A 243 -0.88 -12.77 -14.18
N MET A 244 -0.37 -13.89 -13.68
CA MET A 244 -1.19 -15.04 -13.31
C MET A 244 -1.74 -14.89 -11.87
N PRO A 245 -3.07 -14.94 -11.69
CA PRO A 245 -3.68 -14.98 -10.35
C PRO A 245 -3.26 -16.24 -9.60
N ALA A 246 -3.07 -16.13 -8.29
CA ALA A 246 -2.69 -17.24 -7.42
C ALA A 246 -3.67 -18.41 -7.50
N GLU A 247 -4.96 -18.11 -7.65
CA GLU A 247 -6.02 -19.12 -7.79
C GLU A 247 -5.84 -19.96 -9.06
N ALA A 248 -5.42 -19.34 -10.17
CA ALA A 248 -5.18 -20.06 -11.42
C ALA A 248 -3.99 -21.03 -11.29
N ILE A 249 -2.89 -20.57 -10.69
CA ILE A 249 -1.69 -21.39 -10.44
C ILE A 249 -2.03 -22.54 -9.49
N LEU A 250 -2.80 -22.27 -8.44
CA LEU A 250 -3.22 -23.28 -7.48
C LEU A 250 -4.11 -24.35 -8.14
N LYS A 251 -5.10 -23.94 -8.96
CA LYS A 251 -5.96 -24.86 -9.71
C LYS A 251 -5.15 -25.75 -10.65
N GLU A 252 -4.19 -25.19 -11.37
CA GLU A 252 -3.27 -25.95 -12.23
C GLU A 252 -2.48 -26.99 -11.41
N LYS A 253 -1.90 -26.56 -10.26
CA LYS A 253 -1.12 -27.43 -9.38
C LYS A 253 -1.93 -28.57 -8.75
N LEU A 254 -3.19 -28.31 -8.42
CA LEU A 254 -4.13 -29.30 -7.87
C LEU A 254 -4.59 -30.34 -8.91
N SER A 255 -4.46 -30.06 -10.21
CA SER A 255 -5.05 -30.83 -11.30
C SER A 255 -4.07 -31.81 -12.01
N LYS A 256 -3.08 -32.43 -11.33
CA LYS A 256 -1.98 -33.22 -11.96
C LYS A 256 -2.36 -34.04 -13.23
N PRO A 257 -1.49 -34.10 -14.26
CA PRO A 257 -1.87 -34.32 -15.66
C PRO A 257 -2.16 -35.78 -16.00
N SER A 258 -3.34 -36.09 -16.54
CA SER A 258 -3.44 -37.12 -17.58
C SER A 258 -3.27 -36.41 -18.93
N GLY A 259 -2.33 -36.88 -19.74
CA GLY A 259 -1.99 -36.28 -21.03
C GLY A 259 -3.25 -36.14 -21.89
N THR A 260 -3.70 -34.90 -22.05
CA THR A 260 -4.68 -34.56 -23.08
C THR A 260 -4.32 -33.17 -23.58
N ASN A 261 -4.30 -33.04 -24.92
CA ASN A 261 -3.91 -31.85 -25.65
C ASN A 261 -4.47 -30.57 -25.04
N ARG A 262 -3.62 -29.53 -25.02
CA ARG A 262 -4.06 -28.14 -24.90
C ARG A 262 -5.08 -27.85 -25.99
N ASN A 263 -6.36 -27.96 -25.67
CA ASN A 263 -7.34 -27.13 -26.34
C ASN A 263 -7.07 -25.71 -25.87
N SER A 264 -6.55 -24.90 -26.78
CA SER A 264 -6.59 -23.46 -26.65
C SER A 264 -8.01 -23.09 -26.26
N LEU A 265 -8.21 -22.63 -25.03
CA LEU A 265 -9.37 -21.82 -24.71
C LEU A 265 -9.26 -20.61 -25.65
N SER A 266 -10.02 -20.65 -26.73
CA SER A 266 -10.38 -19.45 -27.45
C SER A 266 -10.99 -18.55 -26.39
N VAL A 267 -10.24 -17.52 -26.00
CA VAL A 267 -10.84 -16.31 -25.48
C VAL A 267 -11.78 -15.90 -26.59
N GLU A 268 -13.07 -16.25 -26.45
CA GLU A 268 -14.10 -15.60 -27.23
C GLU A 268 -13.94 -14.13 -26.90
N SER A 269 -13.33 -13.40 -27.83
CA SER A 269 -13.44 -11.97 -27.92
C SER A 269 -14.93 -11.72 -28.11
N ILE A 270 -15.65 -11.57 -27.00
CA ILE A 270 -16.85 -10.75 -26.99
C ILE A 270 -16.33 -9.39 -27.47
N GLU A 271 -16.47 -9.13 -28.77
CA GLU A 271 -16.42 -7.78 -29.30
C GLU A 271 -17.53 -7.02 -28.57
N ARG A 272 -17.19 -6.49 -27.40
CA ARG A 272 -18.04 -5.58 -26.66
C ARG A 272 -18.25 -4.41 -27.61
N ARG A 273 -19.48 -4.26 -28.10
CA ARG A 273 -19.94 -3.05 -28.77
C ARG A 273 -19.59 -1.88 -27.84
N ARG A 274 -18.50 -1.17 -28.14
CA ARG A 274 -18.09 0.01 -27.37
C ARG A 274 -19.16 1.07 -27.57
N LEU A 275 -19.82 1.45 -26.49
CA LEU A 275 -20.72 2.60 -26.51
C LEU A 275 -19.89 3.85 -26.83
N ASP A 276 -20.41 4.71 -27.70
CA ASP A 276 -19.73 5.90 -28.27
C ASP A 276 -19.29 6.93 -27.20
N LYS A 277 -19.61 6.69 -25.92
CA LYS A 277 -19.30 7.52 -24.74
C LYS A 277 -19.00 6.70 -23.48
N SER A 278 -18.54 5.46 -23.63
CA SER A 278 -18.23 4.59 -22.48
C SER A 278 -17.13 5.21 -21.60
N VAL A 279 -17.27 5.10 -20.28
CA VAL A 279 -16.22 5.44 -19.31
C VAL A 279 -15.32 4.24 -18.98
N PHE A 280 -15.57 3.06 -19.55
CA PHE A 280 -14.81 1.83 -19.32
C PHE A 280 -13.91 1.51 -20.52
N VAL A 281 -13.00 2.43 -20.82
CA VAL A 281 -12.23 2.44 -22.07
C VAL A 281 -10.95 1.58 -22.07
N THR A 282 -10.51 1.08 -20.91
CA THR A 282 -9.37 0.15 -20.81
C THR A 282 -9.68 -1.18 -21.49
N ARG A 283 -8.65 -1.98 -21.80
CA ARG A 283 -8.84 -3.30 -22.42
C ARG A 283 -9.66 -4.26 -21.56
N LYS A 284 -9.45 -4.27 -20.24
CA LYS A 284 -10.29 -5.06 -19.33
C LYS A 284 -11.67 -4.44 -19.17
N GLY A 285 -11.71 -3.10 -19.16
CA GLY A 285 -12.91 -2.29 -19.06
C GLY A 285 -13.61 -2.44 -17.72
N ASP A 286 -12.92 -2.79 -16.65
CA ASP A 286 -13.47 -2.97 -15.29
C ASP A 286 -13.23 -1.75 -14.40
N VAL A 287 -12.58 -0.71 -14.92
CA VAL A 287 -12.26 0.53 -14.21
C VAL A 287 -12.82 1.75 -14.94
N VAL A 288 -13.25 2.75 -14.18
CA VAL A 288 -13.69 4.04 -14.73
C VAL A 288 -12.47 4.85 -15.15
N ALA A 289 -12.51 5.31 -16.39
CA ALA A 289 -11.43 6.01 -17.08
C ALA A 289 -11.93 7.30 -17.75
N GLY A 290 -10.99 8.10 -18.23
CA GLY A 290 -11.23 9.42 -18.82
C GLY A 290 -10.94 10.56 -17.85
N GLY A 291 -11.56 11.71 -18.10
CA GLY A 291 -11.36 12.94 -17.35
C GLY A 291 -12.15 13.09 -16.06
N THR A 292 -11.83 14.15 -15.30
CA THR A 292 -12.54 14.51 -14.07
C THR A 292 -14.06 14.59 -14.27
N ASN A 293 -14.52 15.21 -15.36
CA ASN A 293 -15.95 15.35 -15.65
C ASN A 293 -16.64 14.00 -15.93
N SER A 294 -15.98 13.12 -16.69
CA SER A 294 -16.46 11.77 -16.98
C SER A 294 -16.56 10.94 -15.70
N LEU A 295 -15.57 11.03 -14.81
CA LEU A 295 -15.57 10.37 -13.51
C LEU A 295 -16.66 10.92 -12.58
N LEU A 296 -16.89 12.24 -12.56
CA LEU A 296 -17.96 12.85 -11.77
C LEU A 296 -19.34 12.41 -12.27
N ASN A 297 -19.55 12.33 -13.59
CA ASN A 297 -20.78 11.80 -14.16
C ASN A 297 -20.97 10.32 -13.83
N ALA A 298 -19.92 9.50 -13.91
CA ALA A 298 -19.96 8.10 -13.50
C ALA A 298 -20.22 7.93 -12.00
N SER A 299 -19.63 8.79 -11.16
CA SER A 299 -19.88 8.84 -9.71
C SER A 299 -21.34 9.20 -9.41
N ALA A 300 -21.91 10.18 -10.12
CA ALA A 300 -23.32 10.53 -10.00
C ALA A 300 -24.25 9.35 -10.38
N ALA A 301 -23.88 8.58 -11.40
CA ALA A 301 -24.57 7.34 -11.78
C ALA A 301 -24.47 6.27 -10.68
N TYR A 302 -23.27 6.08 -10.11
CA TYR A 302 -23.02 5.14 -9.01
C TYR A 302 -23.90 5.46 -7.80
N LEU A 303 -23.92 6.73 -7.36
CA LEU A 303 -24.73 7.17 -6.22
C LEU A 303 -26.23 6.88 -6.41
N ARG A 304 -26.72 7.01 -7.66
CA ARG A 304 -28.13 6.80 -8.05
C ARG A 304 -28.47 5.39 -8.52
N TYR A 305 -27.62 4.41 -8.21
CA TYR A 305 -27.82 3.01 -8.61
C TYR A 305 -29.24 2.48 -8.33
N LEU A 306 -29.80 2.80 -7.15
CA LEU A 306 -31.13 2.32 -6.74
C LEU A 306 -32.30 3.07 -7.38
N GLU A 307 -32.07 4.18 -8.06
CA GLU A 307 -33.13 4.99 -8.69
C GLU A 307 -33.49 4.51 -10.10
N GLY A 308 -32.61 3.71 -10.72
CA GLY A 308 -32.72 3.36 -12.14
C GLY A 308 -32.46 4.56 -13.05
N THR A 309 -32.22 4.30 -14.34
CA THR A 309 -31.92 5.35 -15.32
C THR A 309 -32.25 4.91 -16.74
N ALA A 310 -32.73 5.86 -17.55
CA ALA A 310 -32.92 5.69 -18.98
C ALA A 310 -31.68 6.12 -19.80
N ARG A 311 -30.65 6.66 -19.15
CA ARG A 311 -29.41 7.07 -19.82
C ARG A 311 -28.47 5.88 -20.02
N ASP A 312 -28.11 5.60 -21.27
CA ASP A 312 -27.24 4.46 -21.62
C ASP A 312 -25.89 4.49 -20.89
N ASP A 313 -25.28 5.68 -20.73
CA ASP A 313 -24.00 5.85 -20.04
C ASP A 313 -24.07 5.47 -18.55
N TRP A 314 -25.19 5.73 -17.90
CA TRP A 314 -25.41 5.36 -16.50
C TRP A 314 -25.81 3.89 -16.36
N GLN A 315 -26.52 3.32 -17.34
CA GLN A 315 -26.84 1.88 -17.35
C GLN A 315 -25.58 1.03 -17.40
N GLU A 316 -24.58 1.43 -18.20
CA GLU A 316 -23.28 0.74 -18.22
C GLU A 316 -22.63 0.77 -16.82
N VAL A 317 -22.58 1.93 -16.15
CA VAL A 317 -22.03 2.04 -14.79
C VAL A 317 -22.78 1.13 -13.82
N HIS A 318 -24.11 1.07 -13.89
CA HIS A 318 -24.93 0.19 -13.04
C HIS A 318 -24.66 -1.29 -13.31
N GLU A 319 -24.43 -1.68 -14.56
CA GLU A 319 -24.02 -3.04 -14.91
C GLU A 319 -22.65 -3.38 -14.37
N ARG A 320 -21.66 -2.50 -14.55
CA ARG A 320 -20.30 -2.71 -14.03
C ARG A 320 -20.27 -2.77 -12.51
N LEU A 321 -21.08 -1.95 -11.83
CA LEU A 321 -21.27 -2.00 -10.39
C LEU A 321 -21.68 -3.41 -9.95
N ARG A 322 -22.75 -3.98 -10.54
CA ARG A 322 -23.22 -5.33 -10.19
C ARG A 322 -22.14 -6.39 -10.36
N ASN A 323 -21.38 -6.30 -11.45
CA ASN A 323 -20.34 -7.28 -11.77
C ASN A 323 -19.12 -7.14 -10.84
N ALA A 324 -18.82 -5.93 -10.36
CA ALA A 324 -17.71 -5.64 -9.47
C ALA A 324 -18.06 -5.79 -7.97
N GLU A 325 -19.34 -5.96 -7.61
CA GLU A 325 -19.81 -6.04 -6.22
C GLU A 325 -19.50 -7.39 -5.59
N SER A 326 -18.25 -7.60 -5.18
CA SER A 326 -17.83 -8.83 -4.48
C SER A 326 -18.37 -8.94 -3.05
N ARG A 327 -18.70 -7.80 -2.45
CA ARG A 327 -19.36 -7.63 -1.14
C ARG A 327 -19.93 -6.22 -1.06
N ASP A 328 -20.87 -5.98 -0.15
CA ASP A 328 -21.57 -4.70 -0.02
C ASP A 328 -20.62 -3.48 0.02
N GLY A 329 -20.71 -2.62 -0.99
CA GLY A 329 -19.95 -1.39 -1.17
C GLY A 329 -18.53 -1.54 -1.73
N ALA A 330 -18.07 -2.75 -2.06
CA ALA A 330 -16.73 -2.97 -2.59
C ALA A 330 -16.60 -2.52 -4.05
N SER A 331 -17.70 -2.48 -4.80
CA SER A 331 -17.72 -2.02 -6.19
C SER A 331 -17.15 -0.62 -6.37
N PHE A 332 -17.35 0.29 -5.40
CA PHE A 332 -16.85 1.66 -5.51
C PHE A 332 -15.32 1.70 -5.65
N THR A 333 -14.62 0.99 -4.76
CA THR A 333 -13.15 0.95 -4.76
C THR A 333 -12.64 0.22 -6.00
N SER A 334 -13.33 -0.84 -6.44
CA SER A 334 -12.95 -1.56 -7.66
C SER A 334 -13.06 -0.68 -8.91
N LEU A 335 -14.15 0.08 -9.05
CA LEU A 335 -14.43 0.87 -10.26
C LEU A 335 -13.67 2.21 -10.28
N PHE A 336 -13.62 2.92 -9.14
CA PHE A 336 -13.08 4.29 -9.05
C PHE A 336 -11.70 4.37 -8.39
N GLY A 337 -11.25 3.32 -7.71
CA GLY A 337 -9.99 3.31 -6.96
C GLY A 337 -8.77 3.67 -7.80
N PRO A 338 -8.56 3.07 -8.99
CA PRO A 338 -7.46 3.43 -9.88
C PRO A 338 -7.44 4.92 -10.26
N ALA A 339 -8.61 5.48 -10.53
CA ALA A 339 -8.77 6.87 -10.92
C ALA A 339 -8.54 7.84 -9.75
N LEU A 340 -8.96 7.46 -8.54
CA LEU A 340 -8.62 8.14 -7.29
C LEU A 340 -7.12 8.07 -6.99
N CYS A 341 -6.44 6.97 -7.31
CA CYS A 341 -5.00 6.81 -7.12
C CYS A 341 -4.17 7.70 -8.04
N LEU A 342 -4.67 7.99 -9.25
CA LEU A 342 -4.07 8.96 -10.18
C LEU A 342 -4.51 10.41 -9.90
N GLY A 343 -5.40 10.62 -8.93
CA GLY A 343 -5.95 11.92 -8.59
C GLY A 343 -6.71 12.61 -9.70
N ILE A 344 -7.28 11.84 -10.65
CA ILE A 344 -8.16 12.33 -11.72
C ILE A 344 -9.43 12.93 -11.13
N ILE A 345 -9.86 12.42 -9.98
CA ILE A 345 -10.92 12.99 -9.16
C ILE A 345 -10.42 13.13 -7.72
N SER A 346 -10.75 14.26 -7.09
CA SER A 346 -10.40 14.50 -5.69
C SER A 346 -11.24 13.64 -4.75
N ARG A 347 -10.59 13.05 -3.73
CA ARG A 347 -11.26 12.38 -2.60
C ARG A 347 -12.28 13.30 -1.92
N ARG A 348 -11.91 14.57 -1.72
CA ARG A 348 -12.78 15.61 -1.14
C ARG A 348 -13.99 15.88 -2.02
N ARG A 349 -13.80 15.91 -3.34
CA ARG A 349 -14.88 16.09 -4.32
C ARG A 349 -15.86 14.92 -4.30
N VAL A 350 -15.38 13.67 -4.33
CA VAL A 350 -16.23 12.47 -4.20
C VAL A 350 -17.07 12.51 -2.94
N HIS A 351 -16.45 12.82 -1.79
CA HIS A 351 -17.18 12.94 -0.53
C HIS A 351 -18.24 14.05 -0.60
N TYR A 352 -17.88 15.23 -1.11
CA TYR A 352 -18.81 16.35 -1.27
C TYR A 352 -20.04 15.97 -2.10
N GLU A 353 -19.86 15.32 -3.25
CA GLU A 353 -20.96 14.88 -4.11
C GLU A 353 -21.84 13.83 -3.43
N ALA A 354 -21.24 12.86 -2.73
CA ALA A 354 -21.98 11.84 -1.99
C ALA A 354 -22.87 12.44 -0.89
N ILE A 355 -22.33 13.38 -0.10
CA ILE A 355 -23.09 14.06 0.96
C ILE A 355 -24.16 14.99 0.38
N THR A 356 -23.86 15.67 -0.72
CA THR A 356 -24.80 16.59 -1.38
C THR A 356 -26.00 15.81 -1.89
N TYR A 357 -25.77 14.72 -2.62
CA TYR A 357 -26.82 13.83 -3.09
C TYR A 357 -27.69 13.28 -1.94
N GLU A 358 -27.07 12.81 -0.86
CA GLU A 358 -27.78 12.30 0.33
C GLU A 358 -28.69 13.37 0.96
N ARG A 359 -28.21 14.62 1.05
CA ARG A 359 -29.01 15.74 1.54
C ARG A 359 -30.18 16.05 0.61
N GLU A 360 -29.94 16.15 -0.69
CA GLU A 360 -30.97 16.44 -1.68
C GLU A 360 -32.08 15.39 -1.65
N ARG A 361 -31.72 14.11 -1.58
CA ARG A 361 -32.67 12.99 -1.49
C ARG A 361 -33.55 13.06 -0.23
N ASN A 362 -33.00 13.54 0.87
CA ASN A 362 -33.66 13.58 2.18
C ASN A 362 -34.15 15.00 2.56
N ALA A 363 -34.54 15.81 1.56
CA ALA A 363 -35.09 17.16 1.77
C ALA A 363 -34.20 18.09 2.64
N GLY A 364 -32.87 17.96 2.47
CA GLY A 364 -31.84 18.73 3.17
C GLY A 364 -31.35 18.10 4.49
N PHE A 365 -31.92 16.98 4.93
CA PHE A 365 -31.57 16.36 6.21
C PHE A 365 -30.65 15.15 6.06
N LEU A 366 -29.54 15.12 6.79
CA LEU A 366 -28.74 13.89 6.95
C LEU A 366 -29.35 13.05 8.07
N SER A 367 -29.64 11.78 7.78
CA SER A 367 -30.25 10.88 8.77
C SER A 367 -29.36 10.75 10.02
N PRO A 368 -29.94 10.79 11.24
CA PRO A 368 -29.19 10.62 12.49
C PRO A 368 -28.64 9.19 12.64
N PHE A 369 -29.14 8.25 11.85
CA PHE A 369 -28.71 6.85 11.84
C PHE A 369 -27.61 6.56 10.80
N GLY A 370 -27.13 7.58 10.06
CA GLY A 370 -26.10 7.44 9.03
C GLY A 370 -26.64 7.66 7.61
N TYR A 371 -25.99 7.06 6.61
CA TYR A 371 -26.37 7.18 5.20
C TYR A 371 -27.60 6.33 4.87
N SER A 372 -28.50 6.86 4.05
CA SER A 372 -29.71 6.15 3.59
C SER A 372 -29.45 5.26 2.38
N ALA A 373 -28.49 5.62 1.51
CA ALA A 373 -28.08 4.82 0.36
C ALA A 373 -26.77 4.08 0.61
N ALA A 374 -26.73 2.78 0.32
CA ALA A 374 -25.52 1.95 0.45
C ALA A 374 -24.37 2.46 -0.44
N THR A 375 -24.67 2.97 -1.63
CA THR A 375 -23.70 3.56 -2.56
C THR A 375 -23.10 4.87 -2.04
N VAL A 376 -23.87 5.68 -1.31
CA VAL A 376 -23.37 6.88 -0.61
C VAL A 376 -22.38 6.48 0.48
N ALA A 377 -22.76 5.52 1.33
CA ALA A 377 -21.89 5.02 2.38
C ALA A 377 -20.59 4.46 1.79
N ALA A 378 -20.68 3.62 0.76
CA ALA A 378 -19.53 3.03 0.08
C ALA A 378 -18.55 4.09 -0.46
N ALA A 379 -19.06 5.10 -1.17
CA ALA A 379 -18.23 6.17 -1.72
C ALA A 379 -17.58 7.02 -0.63
N ALA A 380 -18.36 7.45 0.37
CA ALA A 380 -17.88 8.30 1.46
C ALA A 380 -16.88 7.57 2.37
N ASP A 381 -17.18 6.32 2.76
CA ASP A 381 -16.31 5.51 3.63
C ASP A 381 -15.01 5.15 2.92
N ALA A 382 -15.03 4.86 1.61
CA ALA A 382 -13.83 4.57 0.83
C ALA A 382 -12.85 5.76 0.86
N VAL A 383 -13.31 6.97 0.51
CA VAL A 383 -12.41 8.13 0.46
C VAL A 383 -11.99 8.63 1.85
N CYS A 384 -12.84 8.47 2.88
CA CYS A 384 -12.45 8.73 4.27
C CYS A 384 -11.41 7.73 4.78
N CYS A 385 -11.53 6.45 4.40
CA CYS A 385 -10.54 5.42 4.71
C CYS A 385 -9.20 5.75 4.06
N MET A 386 -9.19 6.05 2.76
CA MET A 386 -7.99 6.47 2.03
C MET A 386 -7.34 7.70 2.68
N GLU A 387 -8.14 8.70 3.09
CA GLU A 387 -7.63 9.90 3.75
C GLU A 387 -6.99 9.59 5.10
N TRP A 388 -7.64 8.78 5.94
CA TRP A 388 -7.09 8.40 7.24
C TRP A 388 -5.72 7.73 7.11
N PHE A 389 -5.59 6.76 6.20
CA PHE A 389 -4.32 6.04 6.01
C PHE A 389 -3.25 6.91 5.34
N TRP A 390 -3.64 7.86 4.48
CA TRP A 390 -2.71 8.86 3.95
C TRP A 390 -2.18 9.80 5.05
N LEU A 391 -3.04 10.27 5.96
CA LEU A 391 -2.64 11.08 7.11
C LEU A 391 -1.76 10.31 8.11
N LEU A 392 -2.09 9.04 8.37
CA LEU A 392 -1.25 8.15 9.20
C LEU A 392 0.12 7.93 8.57
N ALA A 393 0.16 7.65 7.27
CA ALA A 393 1.40 7.51 6.52
C ALA A 393 2.22 8.79 6.63
N LEU A 394 1.63 9.96 6.37
CA LEU A 394 2.32 11.24 6.48
C LEU A 394 2.86 11.52 7.89
N LYS A 395 2.07 11.23 8.94
CA LYS A 395 2.51 11.37 10.34
C LYS A 395 3.70 10.45 10.64
N SER A 396 3.69 9.21 10.16
CA SER A 396 4.78 8.25 10.37
C SER A 396 6.11 8.74 9.79
N GLN A 397 6.06 9.57 8.74
CA GLN A 397 7.25 10.11 8.08
C GLN A 397 7.84 11.36 8.73
N LEU A 398 7.14 11.94 9.71
CA LEU A 398 7.61 13.09 10.50
C LEU A 398 8.27 12.69 11.81
N SER A 399 8.01 11.47 12.30
CA SER A 399 8.60 10.96 13.53
C SER A 399 9.83 10.11 13.22
N ASN A 400 11.00 10.57 13.66
CA ASN A 400 12.25 9.80 13.65
C ASN A 400 12.47 9.02 14.96
N GLU A 401 11.45 8.90 15.81
CA GLU A 401 11.56 8.28 17.13
C GLU A 401 11.42 6.74 17.11
N GLY A 402 11.20 6.14 15.94
CA GLY A 402 11.08 4.69 15.78
C GLY A 402 12.43 3.97 15.76
N LEU A 403 12.42 2.68 16.13
CA LEU A 403 13.59 1.79 16.09
C LEU A 403 14.19 1.60 14.68
N TYR A 404 13.41 1.91 13.64
CA TYR A 404 13.77 1.80 12.24
C TYR A 404 12.95 2.78 11.39
N SER A 405 13.43 3.04 10.18
CA SER A 405 12.74 3.90 9.21
C SER A 405 11.52 3.19 8.65
N VAL A 406 10.33 3.78 8.83
CA VAL A 406 9.09 3.30 8.22
C VAL A 406 9.02 3.78 6.78
N ARG A 407 8.73 2.87 5.86
CA ARG A 407 8.52 3.13 4.44
C ARG A 407 7.09 2.75 4.05
N ILE A 408 6.59 3.39 3.00
CA ILE A 408 5.25 3.15 2.44
C ILE A 408 5.40 2.71 0.99
N TRP A 409 4.77 1.60 0.64
CA TRP A 409 4.65 1.08 -0.72
C TRP A 409 3.18 1.05 -1.11
N ARG A 410 2.86 1.40 -2.36
CA ARG A 410 1.49 1.27 -2.89
C ARG A 410 1.34 -0.03 -3.64
N TRP A 411 0.47 -0.90 -3.16
CA TRP A 411 0.11 -2.16 -3.80
C TRP A 411 -1.34 -2.13 -4.25
N ARG A 412 -1.58 -2.26 -5.57
CA ARG A 412 -2.92 -2.23 -6.19
C ARG A 412 -3.78 -1.05 -5.71
N GLY A 413 -3.16 0.13 -5.55
CA GLY A 413 -3.84 1.34 -5.07
C GLY A 413 -3.76 1.58 -3.56
N HIS A 414 -3.46 0.56 -2.76
CA HIS A 414 -3.51 0.62 -1.30
C HIS A 414 -2.15 0.86 -0.65
N LEU A 415 -2.12 1.64 0.44
CA LEU A 415 -0.91 1.97 1.18
C LEU A 415 -0.50 0.83 2.13
N ILE A 416 0.71 0.32 1.94
CA ILE A 416 1.32 -0.77 2.72
C ILE A 416 2.55 -0.26 3.46
N GLN A 417 2.55 -0.41 4.77
CA GLN A 417 3.67 -0.07 5.65
C GLN A 417 4.69 -1.20 5.67
N TYR A 418 5.97 -0.86 5.54
CA TYR A 418 7.08 -1.80 5.70
C TYR A 418 8.33 -1.11 6.27
N THR A 419 9.34 -1.89 6.62
CA THR A 419 10.69 -1.39 6.92
C THR A 419 11.75 -2.30 6.30
N VAL A 420 12.97 -1.76 6.17
CA VAL A 420 14.16 -2.50 5.78
C VAL A 420 15.34 -2.02 6.62
N VAL A 421 16.11 -2.97 7.15
CA VAL A 421 17.32 -2.71 7.94
C VAL A 421 18.43 -3.64 7.47
N GLY A 422 19.67 -3.14 7.48
CA GLY A 422 20.84 -3.83 6.92
C GLY A 422 21.07 -3.45 5.46
N ASN A 423 22.34 -3.51 5.03
CA ASN A 423 22.75 -3.07 3.68
C ASN A 423 23.39 -4.20 2.85
N GLU A 424 23.78 -5.31 3.49
CA GLU A 424 24.53 -6.39 2.86
C GLU A 424 24.07 -7.76 3.38
N GLY A 425 24.41 -8.81 2.63
CA GLY A 425 24.11 -10.20 2.99
C GLY A 425 22.73 -10.71 2.55
N PRO A 426 22.36 -11.91 3.02
CA PRO A 426 21.11 -12.59 2.65
C PRO A 426 19.87 -11.75 2.94
N ALA A 427 18.84 -11.92 2.11
CA ALA A 427 17.56 -11.24 2.26
C ALA A 427 16.60 -12.05 3.14
N ILE A 428 16.17 -11.48 4.26
CA ILE A 428 15.20 -12.04 5.19
C ILE A 428 13.89 -11.26 5.09
N PHE A 429 12.77 -11.96 4.92
CA PHE A 429 11.46 -11.33 4.84
C PHE A 429 10.53 -11.82 5.95
N LEU A 430 10.15 -10.92 6.86
CA LEU A 430 9.36 -11.18 8.05
C LEU A 430 7.88 -10.84 7.84
N VAL A 431 7.01 -11.83 8.07
CA VAL A 431 5.55 -11.74 7.90
C VAL A 431 4.83 -12.05 9.20
N HIS A 432 4.00 -11.13 9.68
CA HIS A 432 3.34 -11.24 10.99
C HIS A 432 2.06 -12.11 10.95
N GLY A 433 1.56 -12.49 12.14
CA GLY A 433 0.31 -13.22 12.32
C GLY A 433 -0.96 -12.33 12.29
N PHE A 434 -2.14 -12.93 12.44
CA PHE A 434 -3.41 -12.20 12.38
C PHE A 434 -3.52 -11.20 13.54
N GLY A 435 -3.90 -9.95 13.25
CA GLY A 435 -4.06 -8.90 14.27
C GLY A 435 -2.76 -8.27 14.77
N ALA A 436 -1.62 -8.72 14.26
CA ALA A 436 -0.31 -8.13 14.52
C ALA A 436 0.08 -7.12 13.41
N PHE A 437 1.35 -6.72 13.42
CA PHE A 437 1.96 -5.73 12.52
C PHE A 437 3.49 -5.92 12.53
N LEU A 438 4.23 -5.25 11.62
CA LEU A 438 5.68 -5.45 11.50
C LEU A 438 6.44 -5.22 12.80
N GLU A 439 5.97 -4.28 13.64
CA GLU A 439 6.63 -3.95 14.91
C GLU A 439 6.52 -5.06 15.96
N HIS A 440 5.77 -6.13 15.67
CA HIS A 440 5.80 -7.36 16.46
C HIS A 440 7.13 -8.12 16.33
N TYR A 441 7.96 -7.77 15.34
CA TYR A 441 9.34 -8.21 15.17
C TYR A 441 10.39 -7.19 15.69
N ARG A 442 10.00 -6.28 16.59
CA ARG A 442 10.81 -5.14 17.09
C ARG A 442 12.26 -5.49 17.51
N ASP A 443 12.49 -6.67 18.08
CA ASP A 443 13.83 -7.13 18.50
C ASP A 443 14.47 -8.12 17.52
N ASN A 444 13.72 -8.55 16.50
CA ASN A 444 14.21 -9.45 15.46
C ASN A 444 14.85 -8.68 14.32
N ILE A 445 14.24 -7.57 13.90
CA ILE A 445 14.68 -6.78 12.73
C ILE A 445 16.13 -6.33 12.89
N ASN A 446 16.45 -5.60 13.97
CA ASN A 446 17.80 -5.11 14.22
C ASN A 446 18.76 -6.26 14.58
N GLY A 447 18.34 -7.22 15.42
CA GLY A 447 19.20 -8.33 15.83
C GLY A 447 19.65 -9.24 14.67
N MET A 448 18.77 -9.49 13.70
CA MET A 448 19.13 -10.23 12.49
C MET A 448 19.98 -9.39 11.51
N ALA A 449 19.71 -8.07 11.42
CA ALA A 449 20.50 -7.19 10.56
C ALA A 449 21.94 -7.01 11.08
N GLU A 450 22.13 -6.87 12.39
CA GLU A 450 23.43 -6.86 13.07
C GLU A 450 24.23 -8.14 12.86
N SER A 451 23.55 -9.25 12.57
CA SER A 451 24.16 -10.53 12.20
C SER A 451 24.58 -10.61 10.72
N GLY A 452 24.56 -9.49 9.98
CA GLY A 452 25.03 -9.40 8.60
C GLY A 452 23.98 -9.76 7.55
N ASN A 453 22.70 -9.48 7.80
CA ASN A 453 21.60 -9.74 6.87
C ASN A 453 20.88 -8.43 6.49
N ARG A 454 20.15 -8.48 5.37
CA ARG A 454 19.15 -7.45 5.02
C ARG A 454 17.77 -7.97 5.41
N VAL A 455 17.06 -7.22 6.24
CA VAL A 455 15.82 -7.66 6.86
C VAL A 455 14.68 -6.73 6.47
N TRP A 456 13.70 -7.28 5.77
CA TRP A 456 12.43 -6.62 5.47
C TRP A 456 11.35 -7.14 6.41
N ALA A 457 10.52 -6.23 6.92
CA ALA A 457 9.30 -6.59 7.64
C ALA A 457 8.13 -5.78 7.09
N ILE A 458 7.01 -6.46 6.84
CA ILE A 458 5.79 -5.87 6.25
C ILE A 458 4.65 -5.88 7.26
N THR A 459 3.85 -4.82 7.26
CA THR A 459 2.49 -4.85 7.83
C THR A 459 1.53 -5.15 6.70
N MET A 460 0.90 -6.32 6.70
CA MET A 460 0.05 -6.77 5.59
C MET A 460 -1.19 -5.89 5.41
N LEU A 461 -1.78 -5.90 4.20
CA LEU A 461 -3.07 -5.25 3.92
C LEU A 461 -4.12 -5.69 4.94
N GLY A 462 -4.87 -4.75 5.52
CA GLY A 462 -5.86 -5.04 6.55
C GLY A 462 -5.33 -4.92 7.99
N PHE A 463 -4.02 -4.75 8.20
CA PHE A 463 -3.42 -4.80 9.54
C PHE A 463 -2.62 -3.54 9.90
N GLY A 464 -2.31 -3.38 11.20
CA GLY A 464 -1.46 -2.30 11.72
C GLY A 464 -1.82 -0.92 11.17
N LYS A 465 -0.84 -0.23 10.58
CA LYS A 465 -1.00 1.08 9.91
C LYS A 465 -1.08 0.96 8.38
N SER A 466 -1.13 -0.25 7.84
CA SER A 466 -1.48 -0.47 6.45
C SER A 466 -2.97 -0.28 6.23
N GLU A 467 -3.33 0.10 5.01
CA GLU A 467 -4.70 0.39 4.61
C GLU A 467 -5.60 -0.83 4.77
N LYS A 468 -6.87 -0.58 5.11
CA LYS A 468 -7.90 -1.60 5.35
C LYS A 468 -9.09 -1.39 4.39
N PRO A 469 -8.88 -1.51 3.08
CA PRO A 469 -9.92 -1.25 2.09
C PRO A 469 -11.07 -2.26 2.17
N ASN A 470 -12.23 -1.90 1.60
CA ASN A 470 -13.37 -2.80 1.47
C ASN A 470 -13.17 -3.78 0.31
N VAL A 471 -12.36 -4.81 0.55
CA VAL A 471 -12.05 -5.87 -0.43
C VAL A 471 -12.40 -7.24 0.12
N MET A 472 -12.38 -8.25 -0.75
CA MET A 472 -12.46 -9.65 -0.34
C MET A 472 -11.08 -10.15 0.09
N TYR A 473 -10.86 -10.20 1.41
CA TYR A 473 -9.63 -10.73 1.99
C TYR A 473 -9.63 -12.26 1.92
N THR A 474 -8.61 -12.83 1.28
CA THR A 474 -8.38 -14.26 1.16
C THR A 474 -6.92 -14.59 1.42
N GLU A 475 -6.65 -15.84 1.76
CA GLU A 475 -5.30 -16.39 1.89
C GLU A 475 -4.46 -16.18 0.62
N LEU A 476 -5.09 -16.25 -0.55
CA LEU A 476 -4.45 -16.01 -1.83
C LEU A 476 -4.17 -14.52 -2.08
N LEU A 477 -5.07 -13.61 -1.67
CA LEU A 477 -4.82 -12.17 -1.74
C LEU A 477 -3.58 -11.79 -0.92
N TRP A 478 -3.46 -12.30 0.30
CA TRP A 478 -2.28 -12.05 1.12
C TRP A 478 -1.03 -12.71 0.55
N ALA A 479 -1.12 -13.91 -0.04
CA ALA A 479 0.02 -14.51 -0.74
C ALA A 479 0.47 -13.68 -1.96
N GLU A 480 -0.47 -13.13 -2.74
CA GLU A 480 -0.16 -12.23 -3.87
C GLU A 480 0.49 -10.93 -3.39
N LEU A 481 0.04 -10.35 -2.27
CA LEU A 481 0.68 -9.19 -1.65
C LEU A 481 2.15 -9.49 -1.32
N LEU A 482 2.43 -10.63 -0.70
CA LEU A 482 3.78 -11.03 -0.31
C LEU A 482 4.66 -11.31 -1.54
N ARG A 483 4.13 -11.99 -2.55
CA ARG A 483 4.80 -12.19 -3.85
C ARG A 483 5.19 -10.87 -4.48
N ASP A 484 4.23 -9.96 -4.62
CA ASP A 484 4.45 -8.67 -5.28
C ASP A 484 5.44 -7.81 -4.48
N PHE A 485 5.41 -7.90 -3.15
CA PHE A 485 6.41 -7.25 -2.30
C PHE A 485 7.83 -7.78 -2.55
N ILE A 486 8.01 -9.11 -2.67
CA ILE A 486 9.31 -9.71 -2.99
C ILE A 486 9.80 -9.23 -4.37
N ILE A 487 8.92 -9.17 -5.37
CA ILE A 487 9.29 -8.79 -6.75
C ILE A 487 9.61 -7.29 -6.86
N GLU A 488 8.75 -6.45 -6.30
CA GLU A 488 8.80 -4.99 -6.47
C GLU A 488 9.76 -4.32 -5.50
N VAL A 489 9.70 -4.70 -4.21
CA VAL A 489 10.38 -4.00 -3.12
C VAL A 489 11.69 -4.69 -2.74
N VAL A 490 11.70 -6.02 -2.61
CA VAL A 490 12.93 -6.75 -2.24
C VAL A 490 13.85 -6.91 -3.46
N GLY A 491 13.29 -7.34 -4.59
CA GLY A 491 14.00 -7.47 -5.86
C GLY A 491 14.89 -8.71 -5.99
N GLU A 492 14.87 -9.63 -5.04
CA GLU A 492 15.66 -10.88 -5.05
C GLU A 492 15.01 -11.99 -4.19
N PRO A 493 15.38 -13.28 -4.38
CA PRO A 493 14.81 -14.37 -3.60
C PRO A 493 15.15 -14.28 -2.11
N VAL A 494 14.19 -14.62 -1.25
CA VAL A 494 14.27 -14.38 0.20
C VAL A 494 14.27 -15.65 1.05
N HIS A 495 14.88 -15.58 2.23
CA HIS A 495 14.51 -16.44 3.35
C HIS A 495 13.23 -15.89 3.98
N ILE A 496 12.11 -16.58 3.77
CA ILE A 496 10.80 -16.08 4.17
C ILE A 496 10.40 -16.64 5.54
N VAL A 497 10.00 -15.75 6.45
CA VAL A 497 9.66 -16.07 7.84
C VAL A 497 8.21 -15.67 8.09
N GLY A 498 7.40 -16.59 8.62
CA GLY A 498 6.01 -16.31 8.95
C GLY A 498 5.62 -16.80 10.33
N ASN A 499 4.94 -15.95 11.11
CA ASN A 499 4.34 -16.33 12.39
C ASN A 499 2.84 -16.60 12.24
N SER A 500 2.33 -17.65 12.89
CA SER A 500 0.89 -17.94 12.93
C SER A 500 0.29 -18.01 11.52
N ILE A 501 -0.80 -17.30 11.22
CA ILE A 501 -1.37 -17.23 9.87
C ILE A 501 -0.37 -16.72 8.81
N GLY A 502 0.57 -15.86 9.19
CA GLY A 502 1.64 -15.41 8.30
C GLY A 502 2.51 -16.59 7.84
N GLY A 503 2.71 -17.59 8.71
CA GLY A 503 3.36 -18.86 8.37
C GLY A 503 2.64 -19.63 7.26
N PHE A 504 1.30 -19.61 7.28
CA PHE A 504 0.49 -20.24 6.24
C PHE A 504 0.62 -19.49 4.90
N PHE A 505 0.57 -18.16 4.92
CA PHE A 505 0.71 -17.36 3.70
C PHE A 505 2.08 -17.50 3.05
N VAL A 506 3.16 -17.53 3.84
CA VAL A 506 4.51 -17.74 3.28
C VAL A 506 4.70 -19.14 2.71
N ALA A 507 4.01 -20.16 3.26
CA ALA A 507 3.99 -21.50 2.68
C ALA A 507 3.23 -21.53 1.32
N ILE A 508 2.14 -20.76 1.19
CA ILE A 508 1.46 -20.57 -0.11
C ILE A 508 2.42 -19.91 -1.11
N VAL A 509 3.11 -18.83 -0.72
CA VAL A 509 4.07 -18.14 -1.60
C VAL A 509 5.15 -19.10 -2.08
N ALA A 510 5.76 -19.85 -1.17
CA ALA A 510 6.80 -20.81 -1.50
C ALA A 510 6.30 -21.92 -2.44
N SER A 511 5.06 -22.38 -2.25
CA SER A 511 4.41 -23.40 -3.08
C SER A 511 4.08 -22.91 -4.49
N LEU A 512 3.55 -21.69 -4.63
CA LEU A 512 3.09 -21.15 -5.92
C LEU A 512 4.19 -20.47 -6.72
N TRP A 513 5.17 -19.84 -6.05
CA TRP A 513 6.27 -19.11 -6.67
C TRP A 513 7.62 -19.51 -6.07
N PRO A 514 8.07 -20.76 -6.30
CA PRO A 514 9.23 -21.28 -5.60
C PRO A 514 10.55 -20.56 -5.91
N THR A 515 10.64 -19.92 -7.07
CA THR A 515 11.81 -19.12 -7.47
C THR A 515 12.03 -17.88 -6.61
N LEU A 516 11.03 -17.44 -5.84
CA LEU A 516 11.12 -16.27 -4.96
C LEU A 516 11.63 -16.61 -3.55
N VAL A 517 11.76 -17.90 -3.21
CA VAL A 517 12.01 -18.35 -1.83
C VAL A 517 13.23 -19.25 -1.75
N LYS A 518 14.22 -18.85 -0.96
CA LYS A 518 15.44 -19.63 -0.66
C LYS A 518 15.20 -20.69 0.42
N SER A 519 14.47 -20.32 1.47
CA SER A 519 14.05 -21.23 2.55
C SER A 519 12.82 -20.69 3.26
N ILE A 520 12.08 -21.59 3.92
CA ILE A 520 10.87 -21.27 4.69
C ILE A 520 11.16 -21.41 6.18
N ILE A 521 10.79 -20.41 6.97
CA ILE A 521 10.84 -20.45 8.43
C ILE A 521 9.43 -20.24 8.98
N LEU A 522 8.89 -21.26 9.65
CA LEU A 522 7.55 -21.25 10.22
C LEU A 522 7.63 -21.13 11.74
N ILE A 523 7.08 -20.04 12.29
CA ILE A 523 7.05 -19.77 13.73
C ILE A 523 5.62 -19.96 14.25
N ASN A 524 5.35 -21.04 14.98
CA ASN A 524 3.99 -21.38 15.45
C ASN A 524 2.93 -21.23 14.33
N SER A 525 3.24 -21.68 13.12
CA SER A 525 2.42 -21.42 11.93
C SER A 525 1.00 -21.96 12.07
N ALA A 526 0.04 -21.28 11.45
CA ALA A 526 -1.29 -21.83 11.17
C ALA A 526 -1.20 -22.87 10.02
N GLY A 527 -2.34 -23.45 9.66
CA GLY A 527 -2.45 -24.50 8.66
C GLY A 527 -2.29 -25.90 9.27
N ASP A 528 -3.07 -26.82 8.73
CA ASP A 528 -3.14 -28.21 9.17
C ASP A 528 -2.27 -29.13 8.31
N VAL A 529 -1.98 -30.30 8.84
CA VAL A 529 -1.39 -31.41 8.10
C VAL A 529 -2.52 -32.40 7.85
N ILE A 530 -2.83 -32.67 6.58
CA ILE A 530 -3.90 -33.60 6.19
C ILE A 530 -3.26 -34.83 5.55
N PRO A 531 -3.22 -35.99 6.24
CA PRO A 531 -2.70 -37.23 5.69
C PRO A 531 -3.52 -37.66 4.47
N GLY A 532 -2.84 -38.12 3.42
CA GLY A 532 -3.52 -38.64 2.21
C GLY A 532 -4.35 -37.59 1.46
N PHE A 533 -4.02 -36.30 1.60
CA PHE A 533 -4.73 -35.21 0.92
C PHE A 533 -4.89 -35.48 -0.59
N SER A 534 -6.14 -35.45 -1.06
CA SER A 534 -6.50 -35.50 -2.47
C SER A 534 -7.14 -34.17 -2.90
N SER A 535 -6.83 -33.71 -4.11
CA SER A 535 -7.16 -32.37 -4.60
C SER A 535 -8.65 -32.11 -4.89
N GLN A 536 -9.55 -33.05 -4.58
CA GLN A 536 -10.98 -32.99 -4.91
C GLN A 536 -11.83 -32.10 -3.99
N ARG A 537 -11.24 -31.38 -3.01
CA ARG A 537 -11.97 -30.63 -1.97
C ARG A 537 -11.77 -29.11 -2.00
N PHE A 538 -11.50 -28.51 -3.16
CA PHE A 538 -11.49 -27.05 -3.27
C PHE A 538 -12.90 -26.53 -3.58
N SER A 539 -13.59 -25.95 -2.58
CA SER A 539 -14.90 -25.32 -2.78
C SER A 539 -14.74 -23.84 -3.16
N ASN A 540 -15.30 -23.44 -4.29
CA ASN A 540 -15.23 -22.06 -4.82
C ASN A 540 -16.33 -21.13 -4.26
N GLU A 541 -17.25 -21.60 -3.42
CA GLU A 541 -18.32 -20.75 -2.89
C GLU A 541 -17.81 -19.94 -1.70
N ARG A 542 -17.32 -18.73 -2.00
CA ARG A 542 -16.90 -17.75 -1.00
C ARG A 542 -17.86 -16.56 -1.07
N GLY A 543 -18.70 -16.43 -0.05
CA GLY A 543 -19.63 -15.31 0.08
C GLY A 543 -19.66 -14.82 1.52
N THR A 544 -19.62 -13.50 1.71
CA THR A 544 -19.83 -12.91 3.03
C THR A 544 -21.31 -12.97 3.37
N SER A 545 -21.70 -13.84 4.29
CA SER A 545 -23.08 -13.91 4.77
C SER A 545 -23.36 -12.82 5.81
N GLY A 546 -24.62 -12.39 5.96
CA GLY A 546 -25.01 -11.47 7.04
C GLY A 546 -24.63 -12.00 8.44
N ALA A 547 -24.60 -13.32 8.61
CA ALA A 547 -24.13 -13.97 9.83
C ALA A 547 -22.62 -13.76 10.07
N ALA A 548 -21.78 -13.81 9.03
CA ALA A 548 -20.35 -13.53 9.15
C ALA A 548 -20.09 -12.09 9.61
N ARG A 549 -20.86 -11.11 9.09
CA ARG A 549 -20.80 -9.71 9.53
C ARG A 549 -21.17 -9.53 11.00
N LEU A 550 -22.28 -10.12 11.43
CA LEU A 550 -22.69 -10.10 12.84
C LEU A 550 -21.65 -10.79 13.73
N GLY A 551 -21.12 -11.93 13.31
CA GLY A 551 -20.04 -12.65 13.99
C GLY A 551 -18.79 -11.78 14.15
N ALA A 552 -18.38 -11.07 13.11
CA ALA A 552 -17.23 -10.16 13.14
C ALA A 552 -17.46 -8.97 14.08
N GLN A 553 -18.67 -8.43 14.17
CA GLN A 553 -19.00 -7.35 15.12
C GLN A 553 -18.90 -7.83 16.56
N LEU A 554 -19.47 -8.99 16.88
CA LEU A 554 -19.40 -9.60 18.21
C LEU A 554 -17.96 -9.95 18.57
N LEU A 555 -17.20 -10.50 17.63
CA LEU A 555 -15.78 -10.80 17.81
C LEU A 555 -14.97 -9.53 18.06
N LEU A 556 -15.14 -8.47 17.27
CA LEU A 556 -14.45 -7.19 17.47
C LEU A 556 -14.74 -6.61 18.86
N PHE A 557 -16.00 -6.67 19.30
CA PHE A 557 -16.40 -6.23 20.63
C PHE A 557 -15.72 -7.04 21.73
N TYR A 558 -15.76 -8.37 21.63
CA TYR A 558 -15.11 -9.27 22.57
C TYR A 558 -13.60 -9.04 22.65
N LEU A 559 -12.93 -8.92 21.50
CA LEU A 559 -11.50 -8.68 21.39
C LEU A 559 -11.13 -7.35 22.06
N LYS A 560 -11.86 -6.26 21.79
CA LYS A 560 -11.60 -4.95 22.42
C LYS A 560 -11.69 -4.99 23.94
N LEU A 561 -12.68 -5.70 24.49
CA LEU A 561 -12.86 -5.82 25.94
C LEU A 561 -11.77 -6.67 26.61
N ASN A 562 -11.27 -7.71 25.93
CA ASN A 562 -10.40 -8.73 26.53
C ASN A 562 -8.96 -8.70 26.02
N ILE A 563 -8.59 -7.74 25.16
CA ILE A 563 -7.31 -7.72 24.45
C ILE A 563 -6.10 -7.91 25.37
N ARG A 564 -6.08 -7.24 26.52
CA ARG A 564 -4.99 -7.33 27.51
C ARG A 564 -4.80 -8.76 28.02
N ASN A 565 -5.90 -9.46 28.31
CA ASN A 565 -5.85 -10.84 28.82
C ASN A 565 -5.48 -11.82 27.71
N ILE A 566 -6.08 -11.64 26.52
CA ILE A 566 -5.81 -12.49 25.34
C ILE A 566 -4.33 -12.41 24.96
N VAL A 567 -3.80 -11.19 24.80
CA VAL A 567 -2.39 -11.00 24.43
C VAL A 567 -1.50 -11.57 25.51
N LYS A 568 -1.73 -11.33 26.81
CA LYS A 568 -0.90 -11.92 27.87
C LYS A 568 -0.90 -13.45 27.87
N ASN A 569 -2.03 -14.08 27.54
CA ASN A 569 -2.11 -15.54 27.44
C ASN A 569 -1.20 -16.10 26.34
N PHE A 570 -0.91 -15.33 25.28
CA PHE A 570 0.03 -15.71 24.22
C PHE A 570 1.51 -15.71 24.65
N TYR A 571 1.83 -15.16 25.83
CA TYR A 571 3.19 -15.02 26.38
C TYR A 571 3.28 -15.66 27.79
N PRO A 572 3.11 -16.99 27.92
CA PRO A 572 3.09 -17.68 29.20
C PRO A 572 4.46 -17.76 29.88
N THR A 573 5.57 -17.63 29.14
CA THR A 573 6.94 -17.73 29.68
C THR A 573 7.50 -16.36 30.07
N LYS A 574 7.29 -15.33 29.25
CA LYS A 574 7.71 -13.94 29.53
C LYS A 574 6.56 -12.97 29.32
N THR A 575 5.55 -13.03 30.18
CA THR A 575 4.34 -12.19 30.09
C THR A 575 4.60 -10.68 30.08
N LYS A 576 5.76 -10.22 30.58
CA LYS A 576 6.16 -8.79 30.50
C LYS A 576 6.35 -8.29 29.06
N ARG A 577 6.52 -9.19 28.08
CA ARG A 577 6.64 -8.86 26.65
C ARG A 577 5.30 -8.46 26.02
N ALA A 578 4.19 -8.99 26.55
CA ALA A 578 2.85 -8.46 26.33
C ALA A 578 2.66 -7.14 27.10
N ASP A 579 3.48 -6.15 26.76
CA ASP A 579 3.54 -4.84 27.39
C ASP A 579 2.39 -3.92 26.94
N ASP A 580 2.28 -2.79 27.63
CA ASP A 580 1.23 -1.81 27.37
C ASP A 580 1.34 -1.20 25.97
N TRP A 581 2.54 -1.04 25.44
CA TRP A 581 2.73 -0.48 24.11
C TRP A 581 2.14 -1.40 23.03
N LEU A 582 2.45 -2.70 23.07
CA LEU A 582 1.94 -3.69 22.12
C LEU A 582 0.41 -3.78 22.20
N ILE A 583 -0.13 -3.87 23.42
CA ILE A 583 -1.58 -3.95 23.66
C ILE A 583 -2.28 -2.68 23.15
N ASN A 584 -1.72 -1.50 23.41
CA ASN A 584 -2.30 -0.23 22.98
C ASN A 584 -2.25 -0.06 21.46
N GLU A 585 -1.19 -0.52 20.79
CA GLU A 585 -1.09 -0.45 19.33
C GLU A 585 -2.08 -1.42 18.64
N MET A 586 -2.26 -2.64 19.17
CA MET A 586 -3.32 -3.54 18.69
C MET A 586 -4.72 -2.95 18.94
N LEU A 587 -4.93 -2.33 20.10
CA LEU A 587 -6.20 -1.65 20.40
C LEU A 587 -6.43 -0.47 19.46
N ARG A 588 -5.40 0.36 19.17
CA ARG A 588 -5.46 1.46 18.19
C ARG A 588 -5.90 0.95 16.82
N ALA A 589 -5.24 -0.08 16.30
CA ALA A 589 -5.56 -0.67 15.01
C ALA A 589 -7.00 -1.22 14.95
N SER A 590 -7.53 -1.69 16.09
CA SER A 590 -8.91 -2.19 16.19
C SER A 590 -10.00 -1.11 16.02
N TYR A 591 -9.62 0.18 16.05
CA TYR A 591 -10.54 1.30 15.83
C TYR A 591 -10.42 1.91 14.42
N ASP A 592 -9.47 1.46 13.60
CA ASP A 592 -9.31 1.99 12.25
C ASP A 592 -10.53 1.68 11.35
N PRO A 593 -10.86 2.55 10.38
CA PRO A 593 -11.88 2.24 9.38
C PRO A 593 -11.51 0.95 8.63
N GLY A 594 -12.51 0.15 8.27
CA GLY A 594 -12.32 -1.11 7.52
C GLY A 594 -11.94 -2.33 8.37
N VAL A 595 -11.63 -2.19 9.66
CA VAL A 595 -11.25 -3.35 10.52
C VAL A 595 -12.30 -4.47 10.54
N LEU A 596 -13.59 -4.12 10.47
CA LEU A 596 -14.66 -5.10 10.48
C LEU A 596 -14.59 -6.00 9.23
N VAL A 597 -14.29 -5.41 8.07
CA VAL A 597 -14.13 -6.11 6.78
C VAL A 597 -13.02 -7.16 6.86
N VAL A 598 -11.94 -6.83 7.57
CA VAL A 598 -10.80 -7.74 7.81
C VAL A 598 -11.21 -8.85 8.78
N LEU A 599 -11.92 -8.55 9.86
CA LEU A 599 -12.40 -9.58 10.81
C LEU A 599 -13.43 -10.53 10.21
N GLU A 600 -14.28 -10.06 9.29
CA GLU A 600 -15.20 -10.91 8.54
C GLU A 600 -14.46 -12.02 7.78
N SER A 601 -13.22 -11.77 7.33
CA SER A 601 -12.42 -12.77 6.63
C SER A 601 -12.09 -14.00 7.47
N ILE A 602 -12.11 -13.91 8.80
CA ILE A 602 -11.89 -15.07 9.70
C ILE A 602 -12.93 -16.17 9.42
N PHE A 603 -14.15 -15.78 9.06
CA PHE A 603 -15.24 -16.72 8.81
C PHE A 603 -15.22 -17.32 7.39
N SER A 604 -14.40 -16.77 6.50
CA SER A 604 -14.26 -17.22 5.11
C SER A 604 -12.84 -17.67 4.75
N LEU A 605 -11.91 -17.62 5.70
CA LEU A 605 -10.52 -18.00 5.50
C LEU A 605 -10.42 -19.51 5.24
N ASP A 606 -9.88 -19.87 4.08
CA ASP A 606 -9.73 -21.26 3.67
C ASP A 606 -8.35 -21.79 4.05
N LEU A 607 -8.29 -22.58 5.12
CA LEU A 607 -7.08 -23.29 5.57
C LEU A 607 -7.02 -24.73 5.06
N SER A 608 -7.87 -25.09 4.08
CA SER A 608 -8.03 -26.48 3.64
C SER A 608 -6.85 -27.01 2.84
N ILE A 609 -5.98 -26.13 2.32
CA ILE A 609 -4.75 -26.53 1.62
C ILE A 609 -3.71 -26.89 2.69
N PRO A 610 -3.29 -28.16 2.81
CA PRO A 610 -2.52 -28.56 3.97
C PRO A 610 -1.02 -28.24 3.83
N LEU A 611 -0.33 -28.06 4.96
CA LEU A 611 1.09 -27.74 5.01
C LEU A 611 1.95 -28.82 4.33
N ASN A 612 1.62 -30.10 4.48
CA ASN A 612 2.33 -31.19 3.80
C ASN A 612 2.16 -31.20 2.27
N PHE A 613 1.22 -30.43 1.71
CA PHE A 613 1.14 -30.15 0.28
C PHE A 613 1.95 -28.89 -0.08
N LEU A 614 1.81 -27.82 0.71
CA LEU A 614 2.47 -26.54 0.46
C LEU A 614 4.00 -26.62 0.56
N LEU A 615 4.52 -27.48 1.45
CA LEU A 615 5.97 -27.61 1.71
C LEU A 615 6.67 -28.63 0.79
N GLN A 616 5.96 -29.27 -0.15
CA GLN A 616 6.57 -30.20 -1.09
C GLN A 616 7.58 -29.49 -2.00
N GLY A 617 8.77 -30.09 -2.19
CA GLY A 617 9.86 -29.51 -2.98
C GLY A 617 10.78 -28.57 -2.21
N TYR A 618 10.58 -28.43 -0.89
CA TYR A 618 11.47 -27.69 0.02
C TYR A 618 12.14 -28.59 1.04
N GLU A 619 12.36 -29.86 0.71
CA GLU A 619 13.06 -30.79 1.58
C GLU A 619 14.42 -30.21 1.99
N GLU A 620 14.74 -30.25 3.28
CA GLU A 620 15.93 -29.63 3.89
C GLU A 620 16.02 -28.10 3.80
N LYS A 621 14.97 -27.41 3.33
CA LYS A 621 14.88 -25.94 3.24
C LYS A 621 13.72 -25.37 4.07
N VAL A 622 13.22 -26.14 5.04
CA VAL A 622 12.17 -25.71 5.99
C VAL A 622 12.63 -25.83 7.43
N LEU A 623 12.57 -24.71 8.15
CA LEU A 623 12.77 -24.62 9.60
C LEU A 623 11.43 -24.37 10.30
N ILE A 624 11.10 -25.22 11.28
CA ILE A 624 9.97 -25.03 12.20
C ILE A 624 10.51 -24.55 13.55
N VAL A 625 10.06 -23.38 13.99
CA VAL A 625 10.30 -22.87 15.34
C VAL A 625 8.98 -22.92 16.11
N GLN A 626 8.89 -23.79 17.10
CA GLN A 626 7.64 -24.06 17.83
C GLN A 626 7.77 -23.69 19.31
N GLY A 627 6.97 -22.73 19.75
CA GLY A 627 6.71 -22.50 21.17
C GLY A 627 5.83 -23.62 21.74
N MET A 628 6.35 -24.37 22.70
CA MET A 628 5.69 -25.57 23.25
C MET A 628 4.58 -25.27 24.27
N LYS A 629 4.40 -24.01 24.66
CA LYS A 629 3.33 -23.53 25.54
C LYS A 629 2.28 -22.72 24.78
N ASP A 630 2.14 -22.92 23.47
CA ASP A 630 1.16 -22.22 22.65
C ASP A 630 -0.28 -22.52 23.13
N PRO A 631 -1.06 -21.50 23.56
CA PRO A 631 -2.44 -21.72 23.99
C PRO A 631 -3.42 -21.92 22.82
N LEU A 632 -3.01 -21.65 21.57
CA LEU A 632 -3.89 -21.73 20.40
C LEU A 632 -3.81 -23.09 19.68
N SER A 633 -2.77 -23.89 19.94
CA SER A 633 -2.60 -25.19 19.27
C SER A 633 -1.87 -26.20 20.15
N ASP A 634 -2.24 -27.48 20.04
CA ASP A 634 -1.46 -28.57 20.63
C ASP A 634 -0.14 -28.72 19.85
N SER A 635 0.90 -28.11 20.40
CA SER A 635 2.23 -28.09 19.80
C SER A 635 2.81 -29.49 19.64
N LYS A 636 2.54 -30.43 20.56
CA LYS A 636 3.08 -31.79 20.48
C LYS A 636 2.41 -32.58 19.36
N ALA A 637 1.08 -32.54 19.30
CA ALA A 637 0.32 -33.19 18.24
C ALA A 637 0.69 -32.62 16.86
N LYS A 638 0.80 -31.29 16.74
CA LYS A 638 1.18 -30.62 15.50
C LYS A 638 2.58 -31.04 15.01
N LEU A 639 3.57 -31.06 15.90
CA LEU A 639 4.92 -31.49 15.55
C LEU A 639 4.98 -32.97 15.18
N ALA A 640 4.18 -33.83 15.81
CA ALA A 640 4.09 -35.24 15.44
C ALA A 640 3.60 -35.40 13.99
N MET A 641 2.50 -34.73 13.64
CA MET A 641 1.96 -34.76 12.28
C MET A 641 2.94 -34.21 11.23
N LEU A 642 3.65 -33.13 11.54
CA LEU A 642 4.68 -32.57 10.65
C LEU A 642 5.84 -33.54 10.45
N LYS A 643 6.34 -34.17 11.53
CA LYS A 643 7.43 -35.17 11.45
C LYS A 643 7.03 -36.40 10.64
N GLU A 644 5.77 -36.83 10.74
CA GLU A 644 5.27 -38.01 10.03
C GLU A 644 5.01 -37.75 8.54
N HIS A 645 4.53 -36.57 8.17
CA HIS A 645 4.01 -36.31 6.82
C HIS A 645 4.81 -35.28 6.00
N CYS A 646 5.87 -34.70 6.54
CA CYS A 646 6.75 -33.78 5.81
C CYS A 646 8.21 -34.26 5.89
N ALA A 647 8.87 -34.42 4.75
CA ALA A 647 10.27 -34.85 4.69
C ALA A 647 11.24 -33.66 4.87
N GLY A 648 12.40 -33.92 5.48
CA GLY A 648 13.51 -32.96 5.53
C GLY A 648 13.26 -31.70 6.37
N LEU A 649 12.32 -31.74 7.34
CA LEU A 649 12.08 -30.61 8.25
C LEU A 649 13.18 -30.51 9.31
N VAL A 650 13.64 -29.29 9.58
CA VAL A 650 14.43 -28.99 10.79
C VAL A 650 13.51 -28.36 11.83
N ILE A 651 13.44 -28.95 13.02
CA ILE A 651 12.54 -28.51 14.09
C ILE A 651 13.36 -27.96 15.26
N ARG A 652 12.89 -26.84 15.82
CA ARG A 652 13.42 -26.20 17.03
C ARG A 652 12.27 -25.91 17.98
N GLU A 653 12.27 -26.64 19.10
CA GLU A 653 11.28 -26.49 20.16
C GLU A 653 11.78 -25.45 21.17
N LEU A 654 10.91 -24.52 21.57
CA LEU A 654 11.21 -23.46 22.52
C LEU A 654 10.21 -23.48 23.66
N ASP A 655 10.68 -23.15 24.87
CA ASP A 655 9.82 -22.95 26.03
C ASP A 655 9.10 -21.59 25.95
N ALA A 656 8.30 -21.38 24.91
CA ALA A 656 7.59 -20.14 24.59
C ALA A 656 6.12 -20.41 24.24
N GLY A 657 5.28 -19.39 24.26
CA GLY A 657 3.89 -19.41 23.83
C GLY A 657 3.73 -19.23 22.33
N HIS A 658 2.68 -18.49 21.93
CA HIS A 658 2.28 -18.35 20.53
C HIS A 658 3.20 -17.43 19.71
N CYS A 659 3.89 -16.50 20.38
CA CYS A 659 4.76 -15.51 19.73
C CYS A 659 6.23 -15.67 20.14
N PRO A 660 6.92 -16.80 19.86
CA PRO A 660 8.31 -16.99 20.30
C PRO A 660 9.27 -15.89 19.82
N HIS A 661 9.04 -15.34 18.64
CA HIS A 661 9.88 -14.29 18.05
C HIS A 661 9.88 -13.01 18.90
N ASP A 662 8.77 -12.65 19.54
CA ASP A 662 8.70 -11.51 20.47
C ASP A 662 8.93 -11.94 21.93
N GLU A 663 8.59 -13.16 22.32
CA GLU A 663 8.76 -13.62 23.70
C GLU A 663 10.22 -13.96 24.05
N GLN A 664 10.96 -14.54 23.11
CA GLN A 664 12.37 -14.93 23.25
C GLN A 664 13.17 -14.55 22.00
N PRO A 665 13.24 -13.25 21.66
CA PRO A 665 13.82 -12.78 20.41
C PRO A 665 15.27 -13.21 20.24
N GLU A 666 16.07 -13.22 21.30
CA GLU A 666 17.50 -13.55 21.20
C GLU A 666 17.71 -15.00 20.74
N LYS A 667 16.93 -15.94 21.27
CA LYS A 667 17.00 -17.35 20.87
C LYS A 667 16.50 -17.56 19.45
N VAL A 668 15.37 -16.93 19.11
CA VAL A 668 14.78 -17.05 17.77
C VAL A 668 15.72 -16.44 16.72
N ASN A 669 16.32 -15.28 16.99
CA ASN A 669 17.29 -14.65 16.11
C ASN A 669 18.51 -15.55 15.87
N SER A 670 19.10 -16.13 16.93
CA SER A 670 20.23 -17.07 16.81
C SER A 670 19.88 -18.26 15.92
N ILE A 671 18.75 -18.91 16.20
CA ILE A 671 18.25 -20.07 15.44
C ILE A 671 18.08 -19.74 13.96
N ILE A 672 17.46 -18.60 13.65
CA ILE A 672 17.19 -18.19 12.27
C ILE A 672 18.49 -17.81 11.54
N CYS A 673 19.39 -17.06 12.19
CA CYS A 673 20.65 -16.65 11.58
C CYS A 673 21.56 -17.87 11.31
N GLU A 674 21.68 -18.80 12.26
CA GLU A 674 22.43 -20.05 12.08
C GLU A 674 21.86 -20.88 10.93
N TRP A 675 20.54 -20.96 10.82
CA TRP A 675 19.84 -21.64 9.73
C TRP A 675 20.16 -21.01 8.37
N ILE A 676 20.07 -19.69 8.26
CA ILE A 676 20.34 -18.96 7.02
C ILE A 676 21.78 -19.19 6.57
N VAL A 677 22.75 -19.08 7.48
CA VAL A 677 24.16 -19.35 7.18
C VAL A 677 24.34 -20.79 6.66
N ALA A 678 23.66 -21.77 7.24
CA ALA A 678 23.73 -23.15 6.77
C ALA A 678 23.13 -23.34 5.37
N VAL A 679 21.98 -22.72 5.09
CA VAL A 679 21.31 -22.80 3.78
C VAL A 679 22.12 -22.07 2.70
N GLU A 680 22.60 -20.86 2.96
CA GLU A 680 23.38 -20.08 1.98
C GLU A 680 24.70 -20.77 1.62
N ARG A 681 25.35 -21.45 2.58
CA ARG A 681 26.52 -22.30 2.32
C ARG A 681 26.20 -23.45 1.37
N LYS A 682 25.05 -24.11 1.54
CA LYS A 682 24.61 -25.18 0.63
C LYS A 682 24.30 -24.64 -0.77
N LEU A 683 23.56 -23.54 -0.87
CA LEU A 683 23.22 -22.91 -2.15
C LEU A 683 24.47 -22.45 -2.92
N THR A 684 25.47 -21.92 -2.22
CA THR A 684 26.75 -21.53 -2.84
C THR A 684 27.55 -22.74 -3.33
N ALA A 685 27.53 -23.86 -2.60
CA ALA A 685 28.19 -25.08 -3.05
C ALA A 685 27.51 -25.69 -4.30
N GLU A 686 26.18 -25.61 -4.38
CA GLU A 686 25.39 -26.09 -5.52
C GLU A 686 25.58 -25.25 -6.79
N SER A 687 25.92 -23.95 -6.67
CA SER A 687 26.14 -23.06 -7.83
C SER A 687 27.55 -23.16 -8.44
N HIS A 688 28.48 -23.81 -7.74
CA HIS A 688 29.85 -24.07 -8.20
C HIS A 688 30.05 -25.46 -8.83
N LEU A 689 29.01 -26.29 -8.82
CA LEU A 689 28.91 -27.57 -9.52
C LEU A 689 28.13 -27.38 -10.82
#